data_AF-A0A9E0A437-F1
#
_entry.id   AF-A0A9E0A437-F1
#
_cell.length_a   1.000
_cell.length_b   1.000
_cell.length_c   1.000
_cell.angle_alpha   90.00
_cell.angle_beta   90.00
_cell.angle_gamma   90.00
#
_symmetry.space_group_name_H-M   'P 1'
#
loop_
_entity.id
_entity.type
_entity.pdbx_description
1 polymer ?
#
loop_
_entity_poly.entity_id
_entity_poly.type
_entity_poly.pdbx_seq_one_letter_code
_entity_poly.pdbx_strand_id
1 'polypeptide(L)'
;MLQRTPGWHKKRRKRSIKIGLNAIQCHGMLLPNGRWRGHQMHVVHRQPLANPALAYHSLHREILPRSRAVAGCLERVTRLRWRCIAGVLALQFLAVNAVAVQASELPVDRERYSDAVVAIDRGRWTEYQQLRPALDEYPLAMYLDYFELSRKPSAVRPGDAQLFLQRSAGTPLPNRFLAVYLQRAGQEQRWRDFLAVMPTEPNSIELKCYYFRARLAASDPLAAWEGAERLWVHGESRPKACDPLFAAWQKAGELDDEAVWARLLKAFDARQRSLMNYVARQGSADLQPWAERLLQAYVQPDQMQKRLQPGDDPKVADIVAHGTAYFARYKPEAALVQWQYFQQRMVFTAAQQAQAERELALRSLFARSDVNLAWVEEALARLGDDLLVEVRLRWALEEQDWSALAANLQKLSVEGSAAPAWRYWRAVLYERDGETALAQALFREVAGERDYYGFLAADRLGLPYQFNPQVVTVAAERAGPLRELPVVQRIQELYHHDEENLAHSEWYQALQLTTPEEQVELAALAAELGWHRMAIDAANRAQAWDALDLRFPLPYRDTFTRLAAQRGLQKTELMAIARRESAFYAGARSPVGARGLMQVMPATGREVAASLGTPHSDSALYDVEHNVLLGSAYYRQLLDRYDSNRVLALAAYNAGPHRVTRWLNAADATVPVDVWIETIPFRETRNYVQAVLAYNVVFQYQLGESGSLLTERERQLAY
;
A
#
# COMPACT_ATOMS: atom_id res chain seq x y z
N MET A 1 31.00 -56.79 18.43
CA MET A 1 29.98 -57.65 19.10
C MET A 1 28.89 -56.71 19.63
N LEU A 2 27.59 -56.96 19.51
CA LEU A 2 26.85 -58.09 18.91
C LEU A 2 25.87 -57.59 17.82
N GLN A 3 25.68 -58.41 16.78
CA GLN A 3 24.64 -58.22 15.76
C GLN A 3 23.37 -58.99 16.14
N ARG A 4 22.19 -58.60 15.61
CA ARG A 4 21.16 -59.54 15.09
C ARG A 4 20.00 -58.84 14.35
N THR A 5 20.03 -58.94 13.03
CA THR A 5 18.87 -59.04 12.11
C THR A 5 18.65 -60.54 11.76
N PRO A 6 17.70 -60.99 10.89
CA PRO A 6 16.47 -60.41 10.31
C PRO A 6 15.19 -61.11 10.88
N GLY A 7 13.95 -61.01 10.37
CA GLY A 7 13.33 -60.17 9.33
C GLY A 7 12.58 -60.94 8.20
N TRP A 8 11.65 -60.24 7.51
CA TRP A 8 10.92 -60.58 6.25
C TRP A 8 9.74 -61.59 6.25
N HIS A 9 8.56 -61.11 5.83
CA HIS A 9 7.73 -61.66 4.70
C HIS A 9 6.50 -60.73 4.42
N LYS A 10 5.92 -60.49 3.23
CA LYS A 10 6.33 -60.20 1.82
C LYS A 10 5.07 -60.41 0.91
N LYS A 11 4.88 -59.60 -0.17
CA LYS A 11 3.67 -59.44 -1.05
C LYS A 11 2.66 -58.43 -0.44
N ARG A 12 1.83 -57.62 -1.14
CA ARG A 12 1.57 -57.13 -2.53
C ARG A 12 1.00 -55.68 -2.34
N ARG A 13 1.28 -54.60 -3.11
CA ARG A 13 0.98 -54.20 -4.52
C ARG A 13 -0.52 -54.24 -4.88
N LYS A 14 -1.16 -53.20 -5.49
CA LYS A 14 -0.66 -52.19 -6.47
C LYS A 14 -1.60 -50.93 -6.57
N ARG A 15 -1.04 -49.75 -6.90
CA ARG A 15 -1.53 -48.51 -7.63
C ARG A 15 -3.05 -48.28 -7.84
N SER A 16 -3.59 -47.04 -7.72
CA SER A 16 -3.52 -45.94 -8.73
C SER A 16 -3.95 -44.56 -8.13
N ILE A 17 -3.25 -43.43 -8.34
CA ILE A 17 -3.29 -42.39 -9.42
C ILE A 17 -4.35 -41.26 -9.23
N LYS A 18 -3.94 -40.02 -9.57
CA LYS A 18 -4.64 -38.70 -9.72
C LYS A 18 -6.09 -38.78 -10.26
N ILE A 19 -7.01 -37.80 -10.21
CA ILE A 19 -7.06 -36.30 -10.29
C ILE A 19 -8.36 -35.86 -9.52
N GLY A 20 -8.67 -34.63 -9.03
CA GLY A 20 -8.07 -33.28 -9.02
C GLY A 20 -9.04 -32.19 -9.58
N LEU A 21 -8.99 -30.93 -9.09
CA LEU A 21 -9.88 -29.76 -9.40
C LEU A 21 -11.38 -29.91 -9.05
N ASN A 22 -11.94 -29.00 -8.22
CA ASN A 22 -12.92 -27.99 -8.70
C ASN A 22 -13.48 -27.02 -7.62
N ALA A 23 -14.10 -25.96 -8.15
CA ALA A 23 -14.91 -24.88 -7.56
C ALA A 23 -15.44 -24.97 -6.10
N ILE A 24 -15.41 -23.81 -5.43
CA ILE A 24 -16.33 -23.47 -4.34
C ILE A 24 -17.54 -22.77 -4.96
N GLN A 25 -18.72 -23.41 -4.95
CA GLN A 25 -19.98 -22.77 -5.27
C GLN A 25 -20.66 -22.29 -3.97
N CYS A 26 -20.92 -20.99 -3.85
CA CYS A 26 -21.82 -20.49 -2.82
C CYS A 26 -23.28 -20.78 -3.22
N HIS A 27 -23.91 -21.79 -2.61
CA HIS A 27 -25.37 -21.94 -2.64
C HIS A 27 -25.97 -21.28 -1.40
N GLY A 28 -26.67 -20.17 -1.60
CA GLY A 28 -27.50 -19.56 -0.55
C GLY A 28 -28.90 -20.18 -0.56
N MET A 29 -29.32 -20.79 0.55
CA MET A 29 -30.71 -21.18 0.77
C MET A 29 -31.38 -20.21 1.74
N LEU A 30 -32.47 -19.59 1.27
CA LEU A 30 -33.40 -18.80 2.08
C LEU A 30 -34.40 -19.71 2.79
N LEU A 31 -34.91 -19.27 3.95
CA LEU A 31 -36.34 -19.17 4.35
C LEU A 31 -36.44 -18.56 5.78
N PRO A 32 -37.60 -18.03 6.24
CA PRO A 32 -37.60 -16.64 6.73
C PRO A 32 -38.40 -16.36 8.02
N ASN A 33 -38.60 -15.05 8.27
CA ASN A 33 -39.59 -14.40 9.14
C ASN A 33 -39.29 -14.27 10.64
N GLY A 34 -39.28 -13.01 11.09
CA GLY A 34 -39.27 -12.59 12.50
C GLY A 34 -39.70 -11.12 12.63
N ARG A 35 -40.99 -10.84 12.46
CA ARG A 35 -41.54 -9.47 12.64
C ARG A 35 -41.57 -9.10 14.13
N TRP A 36 -41.25 -7.84 14.44
CA TRP A 36 -41.86 -7.12 15.56
C TRP A 36 -42.30 -5.72 15.11
N ARG A 37 -43.44 -5.24 15.64
CA ARG A 37 -43.97 -3.88 15.43
C ARG A 37 -43.71 -3.05 16.69
N GLY A 38 -43.37 -1.77 16.50
CA GLY A 38 -43.00 -0.83 17.56
C GLY A 38 -44.14 -0.39 18.48
N HIS A 39 -43.92 0.74 19.15
CA HIS A 39 -44.94 1.53 19.86
C HIS A 39 -44.61 3.04 19.75
N GLN A 40 -45.63 3.87 19.70
CA GLN A 40 -45.57 5.34 19.84
C GLN A 40 -46.47 5.76 20.99
N MET A 41 -46.06 6.75 21.79
CA MET A 41 -46.83 7.72 22.61
C MET A 41 -45.80 8.57 23.40
N HIS A 42 -46.04 9.80 23.88
CA HIS A 42 -46.75 10.98 23.34
C HIS A 42 -46.31 12.20 24.20
N VAL A 43 -45.91 13.33 23.57
CA VAL A 43 -46.18 14.79 23.86
C VAL A 43 -46.32 15.24 25.36
N VAL A 44 -45.77 16.37 25.86
CA VAL A 44 -46.32 17.76 25.81
C VAL A 44 -45.37 18.80 26.51
N HIS A 45 -45.00 19.91 25.81
CA HIS A 45 -44.56 21.26 26.31
C HIS A 45 -43.34 21.40 27.28
N ARG A 46 -42.75 22.58 27.58
CA ARG A 46 -43.01 24.02 27.25
C ARG A 46 -41.70 24.86 27.20
N GLN A 47 -41.75 26.04 26.55
CA GLN A 47 -40.73 27.13 26.57
C GLN A 47 -41.10 28.24 27.62
N PRO A 48 -40.49 29.45 27.66
CA PRO A 48 -39.08 29.81 27.95
C PRO A 48 -38.93 30.99 28.95
N LEU A 49 -37.70 31.29 29.39
CA LEU A 49 -37.20 32.60 29.89
C LEU A 49 -35.66 32.59 29.78
N ALA A 50 -34.87 33.66 29.87
CA ALA A 50 -34.91 35.07 29.47
C ALA A 50 -33.65 35.73 30.09
N ASN A 51 -33.06 36.70 29.40
CA ASN A 51 -31.88 37.53 29.77
C ASN A 51 -32.24 38.53 30.93
N PRO A 52 -31.39 39.46 31.49
CA PRO A 52 -30.07 39.94 31.01
C PRO A 52 -29.01 40.48 32.04
N ALA A 53 -27.89 40.99 31.49
CA ALA A 53 -27.24 42.32 31.76
C ALA A 53 -26.07 42.52 32.77
N LEU A 54 -25.31 43.60 32.43
CA LEU A 54 -24.25 44.38 33.12
C LEU A 54 -22.79 43.93 32.81
N ALA A 55 -21.91 44.63 32.07
CA ALA A 55 -21.66 46.04 31.69
C ALA A 55 -20.75 46.84 32.66
N TYR A 56 -19.64 47.43 32.13
CA TYR A 56 -19.21 48.84 32.33
C TYR A 56 -17.92 49.25 31.54
N HIS A 57 -17.88 50.50 31.06
CA HIS A 57 -16.77 51.48 30.80
C HIS A 57 -15.33 51.08 30.31
N SER A 58 -14.52 51.95 29.67
CA SER A 58 -14.76 53.21 28.90
C SER A 58 -13.48 53.85 28.28
N LEU A 59 -13.67 54.57 27.14
CA LEU A 59 -13.06 55.87 26.75
C LEU A 59 -11.64 56.02 26.13
N HIS A 60 -11.54 57.15 25.39
CA HIS A 60 -10.40 57.81 24.71
C HIS A 60 -9.87 57.17 23.40
N ARG A 61 -9.50 57.95 22.36
CA ARG A 61 -9.46 59.43 22.18
C ARG A 61 -9.78 59.86 20.73
N GLU A 62 -9.99 61.16 20.52
CA GLU A 62 -10.45 61.76 19.24
C GLU A 62 -9.33 61.94 18.20
N ILE A 63 -9.71 62.17 16.92
CA ILE A 63 -9.36 63.39 16.15
C ILE A 63 -10.21 63.50 14.86
N LEU A 64 -10.60 64.73 14.54
CA LEU A 64 -11.28 65.25 13.32
C LEU A 64 -10.49 66.54 12.89
N PRO A 65 -10.72 67.27 11.76
CA PRO A 65 -11.98 67.34 10.98
C PRO A 65 -11.89 67.68 9.45
N ARG A 66 -13.07 67.94 8.82
CA ARG A 66 -13.32 68.84 7.64
C ARG A 66 -12.79 68.40 6.24
N SER A 67 -13.39 68.81 5.10
CA SER A 67 -14.70 69.44 4.80
C SER A 67 -15.02 69.55 3.30
N ARG A 68 -16.33 69.60 2.94
CA ARG A 68 -17.00 70.32 1.81
C ARG A 68 -16.39 70.19 0.38
N ALA A 69 -17.05 69.60 -0.61
CA ALA A 69 -18.33 69.97 -1.28
C ALA A 69 -18.27 71.18 -2.25
N VAL A 70 -18.72 70.98 -3.50
CA VAL A 70 -19.15 71.96 -4.52
C VAL A 70 -20.08 71.21 -5.52
N ALA A 71 -20.95 71.92 -6.26
CA ALA A 71 -21.95 71.32 -7.16
C ALA A 71 -22.20 72.14 -8.45
N GLY A 72 -22.76 71.48 -9.48
CA GLY A 72 -23.28 72.11 -10.71
C GLY A 72 -22.26 72.24 -11.87
N CYS A 73 -22.66 72.57 -13.11
CA CYS A 73 -24.01 72.66 -13.71
C CYS A 73 -23.89 72.77 -15.27
N LEU A 74 -25.03 72.89 -15.97
CA LEU A 74 -25.24 73.14 -17.42
C LEU A 74 -25.00 72.01 -18.44
N GLU A 75 -25.64 72.02 -19.62
CA GLU A 75 -27.10 72.06 -19.92
C GLU A 75 -27.41 71.89 -21.44
N ARG A 76 -28.38 71.00 -21.78
CA ARG A 76 -29.33 71.08 -22.93
C ARG A 76 -28.68 71.08 -24.37
N VAL A 77 -29.38 70.98 -25.52
CA VAL A 77 -30.78 71.28 -25.92
C VAL A 77 -31.38 70.24 -26.89
N THR A 78 -32.64 69.89 -26.60
CA THR A 78 -33.80 69.35 -27.39
C THR A 78 -33.73 69.28 -28.95
N ARG A 79 -34.57 68.53 -29.70
CA ARG A 79 -36.03 68.33 -29.52
C ARG A 79 -36.68 67.34 -30.51
N LEU A 80 -37.56 66.45 -30.03
CA LEU A 80 -38.88 66.00 -30.56
C LEU A 80 -39.22 64.66 -29.85
N ARG A 81 -40.35 64.32 -29.23
CA ARG A 81 -41.76 64.76 -29.09
C ARG A 81 -42.78 63.75 -29.66
N TRP A 82 -43.44 63.07 -28.72
CA TRP A 82 -44.87 62.68 -28.68
C TRP A 82 -45.28 61.25 -29.10
N ARG A 83 -46.36 60.79 -28.44
CA ARG A 83 -47.15 59.56 -28.66
C ARG A 83 -46.47 58.20 -28.40
N CYS A 84 -46.35 57.82 -27.11
CA CYS A 84 -46.48 56.42 -26.68
C CYS A 84 -46.79 56.25 -25.16
N ILE A 85 -47.58 57.15 -24.57
CA ILE A 85 -47.99 57.05 -23.15
C ILE A 85 -49.38 56.41 -23.09
N ALA A 86 -49.41 55.07 -23.08
CA ALA A 86 -50.62 54.26 -22.85
C ALA A 86 -50.33 52.79 -22.47
N GLY A 87 -49.23 52.19 -22.96
CA GLY A 87 -49.04 50.73 -22.93
C GLY A 87 -48.03 50.15 -21.92
N VAL A 88 -47.24 50.98 -21.21
CA VAL A 88 -46.07 50.48 -20.45
C VAL A 88 -46.33 50.27 -18.95
N LEU A 89 -47.37 50.91 -18.38
CA LEU A 89 -47.73 50.80 -16.96
C LEU A 89 -48.54 49.52 -16.61
N ALA A 90 -48.62 48.55 -17.53
CA ALA A 90 -49.29 47.26 -17.32
C ALA A 90 -48.32 46.06 -17.17
N LEU A 91 -47.00 46.29 -17.28
CA LEU A 91 -45.97 45.22 -17.24
C LEU A 91 -45.10 45.23 -15.98
N GLN A 92 -45.29 46.18 -15.06
CA GLN A 92 -44.50 46.27 -13.81
C GLN A 92 -44.99 45.34 -12.67
N PHE A 93 -45.81 44.33 -12.98
CA PHE A 93 -46.34 43.38 -11.97
C PHE A 93 -46.17 41.89 -12.34
N LEU A 94 -45.50 41.56 -13.45
CA LEU A 94 -45.17 40.17 -13.85
C LEU A 94 -43.68 40.04 -14.23
N ALA A 95 -42.82 40.51 -13.33
CA ALA A 95 -41.36 40.28 -13.38
C ALA A 95 -40.77 39.97 -12.00
N VAL A 96 -41.58 39.45 -11.07
CA VAL A 96 -41.04 38.56 -10.04
C VAL A 96 -40.60 37.29 -10.77
N ASN A 97 -39.34 37.26 -11.21
CA ASN A 97 -38.70 36.01 -11.57
C ASN A 97 -38.75 35.15 -10.31
N ALA A 98 -39.64 34.16 -10.32
CA ALA A 98 -39.52 33.04 -9.41
C ALA A 98 -38.19 32.37 -9.74
N VAL A 99 -37.14 32.73 -9.00
CA VAL A 99 -36.06 31.80 -8.70
C VAL A 99 -36.76 30.66 -7.98
N ALA A 100 -37.21 29.68 -8.77
CA ALA A 100 -37.71 28.43 -8.25
C ALA A 100 -36.54 27.85 -7.47
N VAL A 101 -36.63 27.91 -6.14
CA VAL A 101 -35.72 27.19 -5.27
C VAL A 101 -35.97 25.73 -5.60
N GLN A 102 -35.12 25.17 -6.47
CA GLN A 102 -35.07 23.74 -6.70
C GLN A 102 -34.76 23.13 -5.34
N ALA A 103 -35.79 22.59 -4.70
CA ALA A 103 -35.61 21.75 -3.53
C ALA A 103 -34.63 20.65 -3.98
N SER A 104 -33.55 20.46 -3.22
CA SER A 104 -32.52 19.51 -3.59
C SER A 104 -33.17 18.14 -3.82
N GLU A 105 -33.16 17.66 -5.06
CA GLU A 105 -33.73 16.35 -5.43
C GLU A 105 -32.84 15.21 -4.91
N LEU A 106 -31.60 15.54 -4.52
CA LEU A 106 -30.56 14.65 -4.01
C LEU A 106 -31.05 13.61 -2.97
N PRO A 107 -31.90 13.91 -1.95
CA PRO A 107 -32.39 12.88 -1.03
C PRO A 107 -33.28 11.83 -1.71
N VAL A 108 -34.05 12.23 -2.72
CA VAL A 108 -34.88 11.33 -3.54
C VAL A 108 -34.01 10.55 -4.51
N ASP A 109 -32.99 11.18 -5.10
CA ASP A 109 -32.05 10.52 -6.02
C ASP A 109 -31.13 9.52 -5.30
N ARG A 110 -30.79 9.79 -4.04
CA ARG A 110 -30.13 8.82 -3.16
C ARG A 110 -31.01 7.59 -2.94
N GLU A 111 -32.27 7.75 -2.55
CA GLU A 111 -33.22 6.63 -2.39
C GLU A 111 -33.40 5.84 -3.71
N ARG A 112 -33.63 6.54 -4.82
CA ARG A 112 -33.70 5.96 -6.18
C ARG A 112 -32.42 5.20 -6.57
N TYR A 113 -31.24 5.70 -6.21
CA TYR A 113 -29.96 5.04 -6.49
C TYR A 113 -29.82 3.76 -5.67
N SER A 114 -30.14 3.78 -4.37
CA SER A 114 -30.13 2.58 -3.52
C SER A 114 -31.09 1.51 -4.07
N ASP A 115 -32.31 1.90 -4.45
CA ASP A 115 -33.28 1.00 -5.08
C ASP A 115 -32.80 0.49 -6.45
N ALA A 116 -32.15 1.33 -7.27
CA ALA A 116 -31.57 0.92 -8.55
C ALA A 116 -30.44 -0.11 -8.38
N VAL A 117 -29.56 0.07 -7.38
CA VAL A 117 -28.54 -0.93 -7.00
C VAL A 117 -29.21 -2.23 -6.56
N VAL A 118 -30.22 -2.18 -5.68
CA VAL A 118 -30.96 -3.37 -5.22
C VAL A 118 -31.70 -4.08 -6.37
N ALA A 119 -32.22 -3.33 -7.35
CA ALA A 119 -32.86 -3.85 -8.55
C ALA A 119 -31.85 -4.58 -9.45
N ILE A 120 -30.71 -3.96 -9.75
CA ILE A 120 -29.58 -4.56 -10.47
C ILE A 120 -29.10 -5.83 -9.75
N ASP A 121 -28.97 -5.75 -8.41
CA ASP A 121 -28.45 -6.83 -7.58
C ASP A 121 -29.31 -8.09 -7.63
N ARG A 122 -30.63 -7.90 -7.58
CA ARG A 122 -31.64 -8.96 -7.69
C ARG A 122 -32.00 -9.34 -9.13
N GLY A 123 -31.36 -8.71 -10.13
CA GLY A 123 -31.63 -8.97 -11.56
C GLY A 123 -33.00 -8.47 -12.04
N ARG A 124 -33.61 -7.51 -11.33
CA ARG A 124 -34.92 -6.90 -11.65
C ARG A 124 -34.76 -5.82 -12.71
N TRP A 125 -34.32 -6.21 -13.90
CA TRP A 125 -33.87 -5.28 -14.95
C TRP A 125 -34.92 -4.26 -15.40
N THR A 126 -36.21 -4.63 -15.44
CA THR A 126 -37.31 -3.71 -15.80
C THR A 126 -37.53 -2.61 -14.76
N GLU A 127 -37.32 -2.93 -13.48
CA GLU A 127 -37.43 -1.99 -12.36
C GLU A 127 -36.25 -1.00 -12.38
N TYR A 128 -35.03 -1.51 -12.57
CA TYR A 128 -33.85 -0.69 -12.83
C TYR A 128 -34.04 0.25 -14.04
N GLN A 129 -34.59 -0.25 -15.16
CA GLN A 129 -34.85 0.55 -16.36
C GLN A 129 -35.90 1.65 -16.16
N GLN A 130 -36.77 1.55 -15.15
CA GLN A 130 -37.71 2.60 -14.77
C GLN A 130 -37.07 3.65 -13.85
N LEU A 131 -36.12 3.24 -12.99
CA LEU A 131 -35.39 4.13 -12.08
C LEU A 131 -34.28 4.93 -12.77
N ARG A 132 -33.51 4.29 -13.66
CA ARG A 132 -32.27 4.82 -14.24
C ARG A 132 -32.40 6.18 -14.96
N PRO A 133 -33.47 6.51 -15.71
CA PRO A 133 -33.60 7.82 -16.37
C PRO A 133 -33.77 8.99 -15.40
N ALA A 134 -34.27 8.75 -14.19
CA ALA A 134 -34.40 9.78 -13.15
C ALA A 134 -33.07 10.07 -12.43
N LEU A 135 -31.98 9.44 -12.86
CA LEU A 135 -30.65 9.50 -12.23
C LEU A 135 -29.54 9.93 -13.20
N ASP A 136 -29.86 10.44 -14.40
CA ASP A 136 -28.84 10.79 -15.41
C ASP A 136 -27.82 11.86 -14.92
N GLU A 137 -28.27 12.84 -14.13
CA GLU A 137 -27.42 13.88 -13.53
C GLU A 137 -26.90 13.53 -12.12
N TYR A 138 -27.25 12.35 -11.58
CA TYR A 138 -26.79 11.94 -10.25
C TYR A 138 -25.31 11.53 -10.30
N PRO A 139 -24.42 11.97 -9.37
CA PRO A 139 -22.97 11.74 -9.50
C PRO A 139 -22.56 10.27 -9.67
N LEU A 140 -23.34 9.33 -9.14
CA LEU A 140 -23.07 7.89 -9.24
C LEU A 140 -23.78 7.17 -10.40
N ALA A 141 -24.40 7.89 -11.35
CA ALA A 141 -25.07 7.28 -12.52
C ALA A 141 -24.18 6.26 -13.26
N MET A 142 -22.91 6.60 -13.46
CA MET A 142 -21.93 5.72 -14.11
C MET A 142 -21.58 4.45 -13.31
N TYR A 143 -21.83 4.41 -12.00
CA TYR A 143 -21.71 3.19 -11.22
C TYR A 143 -22.86 2.22 -11.52
N LEU A 144 -24.08 2.71 -11.74
CA LEU A 144 -25.20 1.87 -12.19
C LEU A 144 -24.91 1.27 -13.57
N ASP A 145 -24.42 2.11 -14.50
CA ASP A 145 -24.03 1.68 -15.85
C ASP A 145 -22.92 0.61 -15.78
N TYR A 146 -21.91 0.82 -14.93
CA TYR A 146 -20.86 -0.18 -14.64
C TYR A 146 -21.46 -1.51 -14.12
N PHE A 147 -22.34 -1.45 -13.12
CA PHE A 147 -22.94 -2.64 -12.52
C PHE A 147 -23.82 -3.43 -13.51
N GLU A 148 -24.60 -2.77 -14.37
CA GLU A 148 -25.35 -3.46 -15.43
C GLU A 148 -24.41 -4.13 -16.44
N LEU A 149 -23.47 -3.37 -17.02
CA LEU A 149 -22.57 -3.87 -18.06
C LEU A 149 -21.71 -5.03 -17.56
N SER A 150 -21.22 -4.96 -16.32
CA SER A 150 -20.45 -6.04 -15.67
C SER A 150 -21.28 -7.26 -15.27
N ARG A 151 -22.61 -7.14 -15.15
CA ARG A 151 -23.53 -8.28 -14.94
C ARG A 151 -23.99 -8.94 -16.25
N LYS A 152 -23.88 -8.26 -17.39
CA LYS A 152 -24.28 -8.76 -18.73
C LYS A 152 -23.14 -8.76 -19.78
N PRO A 153 -21.87 -9.08 -19.47
CA PRO A 153 -20.73 -8.81 -20.37
C PRO A 153 -20.77 -9.54 -21.73
N SER A 154 -21.54 -10.63 -21.85
CA SER A 154 -21.81 -11.31 -23.14
C SER A 154 -22.73 -10.52 -24.09
N ALA A 155 -23.60 -9.65 -23.56
CA ALA A 155 -24.56 -8.88 -24.32
C ALA A 155 -24.08 -7.45 -24.67
N VAL A 156 -23.01 -6.98 -24.02
CA VAL A 156 -22.41 -5.67 -24.28
C VAL A 156 -21.75 -5.67 -25.65
N ARG A 157 -22.13 -4.72 -26.52
CA ARG A 157 -21.53 -4.54 -27.84
C ARG A 157 -20.24 -3.70 -27.72
N PRO A 158 -19.27 -3.82 -28.65
CA PRO A 158 -18.03 -3.05 -28.59
C PRO A 158 -18.22 -1.53 -28.50
N GLY A 159 -19.21 -0.97 -29.20
CA GLY A 159 -19.53 0.45 -29.15
C GLY A 159 -20.09 0.92 -27.79
N ASP A 160 -20.88 0.07 -27.12
CA ASP A 160 -21.40 0.37 -25.77
C ASP A 160 -20.26 0.35 -24.74
N ALA A 161 -19.36 -0.63 -24.87
CA ALA A 161 -18.15 -0.73 -24.06
C ALA A 161 -17.22 0.48 -24.28
N GLN A 162 -16.95 0.87 -25.52
CA GLN A 162 -16.17 2.08 -25.84
C GLN A 162 -16.81 3.36 -25.27
N LEU A 163 -18.13 3.52 -25.41
CA LEU A 163 -18.88 4.66 -24.89
C LEU A 163 -18.80 4.73 -23.36
N PHE A 164 -18.93 3.60 -22.67
CA PHE A 164 -18.75 3.53 -21.22
C PHE A 164 -17.32 3.94 -20.79
N LEU A 165 -16.29 3.42 -21.48
CA LEU A 165 -14.89 3.74 -21.19
C LEU A 165 -14.57 5.23 -21.39
N GLN A 166 -15.17 5.85 -22.42
CA GLN A 166 -15.06 7.28 -22.65
C GLN A 166 -15.75 8.10 -21.57
N ARG A 167 -16.97 7.73 -21.17
CA ARG A 167 -17.77 8.44 -20.15
C ARG A 167 -17.21 8.29 -18.73
N SER A 168 -16.59 7.16 -18.42
CA SER A 168 -15.97 6.88 -17.11
C SER A 168 -14.45 7.15 -17.07
N ALA A 169 -13.90 7.83 -18.07
CA ALA A 169 -12.50 8.24 -18.09
C ALA A 169 -12.16 9.12 -16.87
N GLY A 170 -10.97 8.91 -16.28
CA GLY A 170 -10.55 9.59 -15.05
C GLY A 170 -11.12 8.99 -13.75
N THR A 171 -11.96 7.96 -13.82
CA THR A 171 -12.50 7.22 -12.66
C THR A 171 -11.82 5.84 -12.56
N PRO A 172 -11.95 5.06 -11.46
CA PRO A 172 -11.41 3.71 -11.37
C PRO A 172 -12.22 2.67 -12.17
N LEU A 173 -13.37 3.03 -12.75
CA LEU A 173 -14.30 2.11 -13.39
C LEU A 173 -13.79 1.50 -14.72
N PRO A 174 -13.09 2.21 -15.63
CA PRO A 174 -12.59 1.64 -16.89
C PRO A 174 -11.79 0.35 -16.69
N ASN A 175 -10.82 0.36 -15.77
CA ASN A 175 -9.96 -0.80 -15.49
C ASN A 175 -10.76 -1.99 -14.92
N ARG A 176 -11.77 -1.72 -14.09
CA ARG A 176 -12.65 -2.74 -13.50
C ARG A 176 -13.58 -3.35 -14.55
N PHE A 177 -14.17 -2.52 -15.41
CA PHE A 177 -15.02 -2.97 -16.51
C PHE A 177 -14.25 -3.75 -17.57
N LEU A 178 -13.08 -3.25 -18.00
CA LEU A 178 -12.19 -3.94 -18.94
C LEU A 178 -11.81 -5.34 -18.44
N ALA A 179 -11.53 -5.51 -17.15
CA ALA A 179 -11.22 -6.82 -16.58
C ALA A 179 -12.37 -7.83 -16.82
N VAL A 180 -13.61 -7.44 -16.54
CA VAL A 180 -14.80 -8.31 -16.73
C VAL A 180 -15.12 -8.52 -18.21
N TYR A 181 -15.18 -7.44 -19.00
CA TYR A 181 -15.56 -7.50 -20.41
C TYR A 181 -14.53 -8.26 -21.25
N LEU A 182 -13.23 -7.93 -21.14
CA LEU A 182 -12.19 -8.57 -21.95
C LEU A 182 -11.96 -10.03 -21.56
N GLN A 183 -12.06 -10.38 -20.27
CA GLN A 183 -12.01 -11.78 -19.85
C GLN A 183 -13.16 -12.57 -20.48
N ARG A 184 -14.39 -12.02 -20.47
CA ARG A 184 -15.55 -12.68 -21.07
C ARG A 184 -15.42 -12.79 -22.59
N ALA A 185 -15.07 -11.70 -23.29
CA ALA A 185 -14.84 -11.71 -24.73
C ALA A 185 -13.74 -12.69 -25.16
N GLY A 186 -12.66 -12.80 -24.37
CA GLY A 186 -11.57 -13.75 -24.61
C GLY A 186 -11.97 -15.21 -24.37
N GLN A 187 -12.77 -15.49 -23.34
CA GLN A 187 -13.36 -16.82 -23.10
C GLN A 187 -14.30 -17.23 -24.24
N GLU A 188 -15.13 -16.30 -24.72
CA GLU A 188 -16.08 -16.49 -25.83
C GLU A 188 -15.44 -16.41 -27.22
N GLN A 189 -14.13 -16.15 -27.31
CA GLN A 189 -13.36 -16.00 -28.55
C GLN A 189 -13.87 -14.89 -29.48
N ARG A 190 -14.48 -13.84 -28.91
CA ARG A 190 -14.96 -12.64 -29.62
C ARG A 190 -13.79 -11.71 -29.96
N TRP A 191 -12.86 -12.18 -30.79
CA TRP A 191 -11.58 -11.49 -31.05
C TRP A 191 -11.73 -10.10 -31.67
N ARG A 192 -12.74 -9.91 -32.54
CA ARG A 192 -13.07 -8.59 -33.11
C ARG A 192 -13.56 -7.63 -32.01
N ASP A 193 -14.48 -8.08 -31.17
CA ASP A 193 -15.02 -7.31 -30.04
C ASP A 193 -13.93 -6.96 -29.01
N PHE A 194 -12.99 -7.88 -28.79
CA PHE A 194 -11.84 -7.70 -27.90
C PHE A 194 -10.92 -6.60 -28.45
N LEU A 195 -10.45 -6.71 -29.69
CA LEU A 195 -9.52 -5.74 -30.29
C LEU A 195 -10.17 -4.37 -30.57
N ALA A 196 -11.47 -4.32 -30.80
CA ALA A 196 -12.19 -3.04 -30.92
C ALA A 196 -12.19 -2.25 -29.60
N VAL A 197 -12.34 -2.92 -28.46
CA VAL A 197 -12.37 -2.29 -27.13
C VAL A 197 -10.96 -2.14 -26.53
N MET A 198 -10.03 -3.02 -26.89
CA MET A 198 -8.65 -3.06 -26.43
C MET A 198 -7.68 -3.30 -27.60
N PRO A 199 -7.34 -2.26 -28.37
CA PRO A 199 -6.44 -2.35 -29.52
C PRO A 199 -4.96 -2.45 -29.13
N THR A 200 -4.62 -2.18 -27.86
CA THR A 200 -3.27 -2.19 -27.28
C THR A 200 -3.07 -3.35 -26.29
N GLU A 201 -1.83 -3.64 -25.91
CA GLU A 201 -1.51 -4.73 -24.97
C GLU A 201 -2.03 -4.41 -23.54
N PRO A 202 -2.95 -5.21 -22.96
CA PRO A 202 -3.52 -4.95 -21.63
C PRO A 202 -2.58 -5.38 -20.50
N ASN A 203 -2.69 -4.80 -19.30
CA ASN A 203 -1.74 -5.07 -18.20
C ASN A 203 -1.81 -6.50 -17.61
N SER A 204 -2.99 -7.10 -17.50
CA SER A 204 -3.16 -8.43 -16.88
C SER A 204 -2.63 -9.56 -17.77
N ILE A 205 -1.80 -10.45 -17.21
CA ILE A 205 -1.20 -11.60 -17.93
C ILE A 205 -2.26 -12.47 -18.62
N GLU A 206 -3.42 -12.71 -17.98
CA GLU A 206 -4.51 -13.47 -18.60
C GLU A 206 -5.09 -12.74 -19.83
N LEU A 207 -5.26 -11.41 -19.72
CA LEU A 207 -5.75 -10.59 -20.82
C LEU A 207 -4.71 -10.42 -21.93
N LYS A 208 -3.40 -10.36 -21.63
CA LYS A 208 -2.33 -10.41 -22.64
C LYS A 208 -2.41 -11.67 -23.48
N CYS A 209 -2.61 -12.82 -22.83
CA CYS A 209 -2.78 -14.09 -23.53
C CYS A 209 -4.03 -14.11 -24.43
N TYR A 210 -5.14 -13.46 -24.04
CA TYR A 210 -6.28 -13.28 -24.93
C TYR A 210 -6.02 -12.25 -26.05
N TYR A 211 -5.31 -11.15 -25.77
CA TYR A 211 -4.94 -10.11 -26.74
C TYR A 211 -4.09 -10.68 -27.87
N PHE A 212 -3.01 -11.41 -27.59
CA PHE A 212 -2.15 -11.98 -28.63
C PHE A 212 -2.84 -13.11 -29.42
N ARG A 213 -3.76 -13.86 -28.79
CA ARG A 213 -4.66 -14.78 -29.52
C ARG A 213 -5.60 -14.04 -30.46
N ALA A 214 -6.05 -12.84 -30.08
CA ALA A 214 -6.86 -11.97 -30.93
C ALA A 214 -6.04 -11.38 -32.09
N ARG A 215 -4.79 -10.94 -31.86
CA ARG A 215 -3.85 -10.49 -32.93
C ARG A 215 -3.61 -11.60 -33.95
N LEU A 216 -3.31 -12.81 -33.49
CA LEU A 216 -3.16 -13.99 -34.35
C LEU A 216 -4.43 -14.27 -35.19
N ALA A 217 -5.60 -14.18 -34.56
CA ALA A 217 -6.90 -14.35 -35.25
C ALA A 217 -7.26 -13.18 -36.18
N ALA A 218 -6.58 -12.03 -36.06
CA ALA A 218 -6.66 -10.87 -36.95
C ALA A 218 -5.56 -10.87 -38.04
N SER A 219 -4.89 -12.01 -38.24
CA SER A 219 -3.80 -12.19 -39.21
C SER A 219 -2.53 -11.36 -38.94
N ASP A 220 -2.27 -11.02 -37.67
CA ASP A 220 -1.01 -10.45 -37.19
C ASP A 220 -0.25 -11.49 -36.35
N PRO A 221 0.55 -12.37 -37.00
CA PRO A 221 1.36 -13.36 -36.30
C PRO A 221 2.58 -12.72 -35.61
N LEU A 222 3.14 -11.64 -36.16
CA LEU A 222 4.37 -11.03 -35.65
C LEU A 222 4.19 -10.55 -34.21
N ALA A 223 3.16 -9.72 -33.95
CA ALA A 223 2.88 -9.27 -32.59
C ALA A 223 2.41 -10.44 -31.69
N ALA A 224 1.76 -11.45 -32.26
CA ALA A 224 1.30 -12.61 -31.50
C ALA A 224 2.44 -13.51 -31.00
N TRP A 225 3.51 -13.66 -31.79
CA TRP A 225 4.69 -14.47 -31.46
C TRP A 225 5.65 -13.73 -30.52
N GLU A 226 5.93 -12.46 -30.76
CA GLU A 226 6.68 -11.61 -29.82
C GLU A 226 5.98 -11.59 -28.44
N GLY A 227 4.64 -11.47 -28.43
CA GLY A 227 3.83 -11.61 -27.23
C GLY A 227 3.87 -13.01 -26.61
N ALA A 228 3.83 -14.07 -27.43
CA ALA A 228 3.91 -15.46 -26.96
C ALA A 228 5.25 -15.73 -26.27
N GLU A 229 6.37 -15.30 -26.85
CA GLU A 229 7.70 -15.46 -26.27
C GLU A 229 7.82 -14.71 -24.94
N ARG A 230 7.47 -13.41 -24.91
CA ARG A 230 7.46 -12.57 -23.69
C ARG A 230 6.58 -13.15 -22.57
N LEU A 231 5.51 -13.88 -22.91
CA LEU A 231 4.64 -14.56 -21.96
C LEU A 231 5.11 -15.97 -21.58
N TRP A 232 5.89 -16.63 -22.45
CA TRP A 232 6.42 -17.97 -22.24
C TRP A 232 7.67 -17.97 -21.38
N VAL A 233 8.63 -17.07 -21.65
CA VAL A 233 9.95 -16.96 -21.00
C VAL A 233 9.83 -16.40 -19.58
N HIS A 234 9.17 -17.19 -18.72
CA HIS A 234 8.82 -16.84 -17.36
C HIS A 234 8.95 -18.06 -16.45
N GLY A 235 9.46 -17.83 -15.23
CA GLY A 235 9.85 -18.90 -14.30
C GLY A 235 8.69 -19.65 -13.64
N GLU A 236 7.51 -19.05 -13.61
CA GLU A 236 6.29 -19.68 -13.12
C GLU A 236 5.31 -20.06 -14.24
N SER A 237 4.43 -21.00 -13.93
CA SER A 237 3.28 -21.36 -14.78
C SER A 237 2.46 -20.12 -15.13
N ARG A 238 1.82 -20.13 -16.30
CA ARG A 238 0.98 -19.02 -16.80
C ARG A 238 -0.51 -19.39 -16.71
N PRO A 239 -1.44 -18.42 -16.77
CA PRO A 239 -2.88 -18.69 -16.83
C PRO A 239 -3.24 -19.61 -18.00
N LYS A 240 -4.26 -20.46 -17.84
CA LYS A 240 -4.72 -21.39 -18.90
C LYS A 240 -5.18 -20.69 -20.19
N ALA A 241 -5.50 -19.39 -20.12
CA ALA A 241 -5.79 -18.56 -21.29
C ALA A 241 -4.62 -18.50 -22.30
N CYS A 242 -3.39 -18.76 -21.83
CA CYS A 242 -2.15 -18.73 -22.60
C CYS A 242 -1.85 -20.06 -23.32
N ASP A 243 -2.34 -21.20 -22.81
CA ASP A 243 -2.03 -22.51 -23.37
C ASP A 243 -2.35 -22.62 -24.89
N PRO A 244 -3.46 -22.06 -25.41
CA PRO A 244 -3.74 -22.05 -26.85
C PRO A 244 -2.83 -21.13 -27.67
N LEU A 245 -2.27 -20.07 -27.07
CA LEU A 245 -1.29 -19.19 -27.73
C LEU A 245 0.02 -19.94 -27.92
N PHE A 246 0.52 -20.54 -26.83
CA PHE A 246 1.77 -21.30 -26.84
C PHE A 246 1.70 -22.53 -27.74
N ALA A 247 0.55 -23.23 -27.76
CA ALA A 247 0.33 -24.35 -28.67
C ALA A 247 0.29 -23.92 -30.15
N ALA A 248 -0.19 -22.71 -30.46
CA ALA A 248 -0.16 -22.17 -31.82
C ALA A 248 1.27 -21.75 -32.24
N TRP A 249 1.98 -21.05 -31.35
CA TRP A 249 3.37 -20.61 -31.54
C TRP A 249 4.33 -21.80 -31.71
N GLN A 250 4.23 -22.83 -30.85
CA GLN A 250 4.96 -24.09 -31.00
C GLN A 250 4.61 -24.82 -32.32
N LYS A 251 3.33 -24.83 -32.72
CA LYS A 251 2.90 -25.46 -33.99
C LYS A 251 3.42 -24.71 -35.22
N ALA A 252 3.69 -23.42 -35.12
CA ALA A 252 4.29 -22.63 -36.19
C ALA A 252 5.81 -22.88 -36.35
N GLY A 253 6.46 -23.52 -35.38
CA GLY A 253 7.91 -23.75 -35.37
C GLY A 253 8.72 -22.60 -34.77
N GLU A 254 8.04 -21.64 -34.14
CA GLU A 254 8.58 -20.35 -33.66
C GLU A 254 9.07 -20.43 -32.20
N LEU A 255 8.91 -21.58 -31.53
CA LEU A 255 9.49 -21.89 -30.22
C LEU A 255 10.82 -22.61 -30.43
N ASP A 256 11.92 -21.90 -30.17
CA ASP A 256 13.28 -22.41 -30.32
C ASP A 256 13.93 -22.84 -28.99
N ASP A 257 15.17 -23.34 -29.08
CA ASP A 257 15.95 -23.76 -27.92
C ASP A 257 16.43 -22.59 -27.03
N GLU A 258 16.51 -21.35 -27.54
CA GLU A 258 16.88 -20.19 -26.74
C GLU A 258 15.74 -19.80 -25.80
N ALA A 259 14.51 -19.72 -26.29
CA ALA A 259 13.32 -19.49 -25.49
C ALA A 259 13.02 -20.65 -24.52
N VAL A 260 13.31 -21.91 -24.90
CA VAL A 260 13.25 -23.05 -23.97
C VAL A 260 14.32 -22.94 -22.87
N TRP A 261 15.56 -22.60 -23.22
CA TRP A 261 16.68 -22.47 -22.26
C TRP A 261 16.46 -21.29 -21.30
N ALA A 262 16.13 -20.11 -21.82
CA ALA A 262 15.82 -18.94 -21.01
C ALA A 262 14.66 -19.22 -20.04
N ARG A 263 13.62 -19.93 -20.48
CA ARG A 263 12.52 -20.35 -19.59
C ARG A 263 12.99 -21.36 -18.54
N LEU A 264 13.85 -22.31 -18.88
CA LEU A 264 14.42 -23.25 -17.93
C LEU A 264 15.20 -22.54 -16.81
N LEU A 265 16.01 -21.53 -17.15
CA LEU A 265 16.75 -20.71 -16.18
C LEU A 265 15.80 -19.91 -15.27
N LYS A 266 14.80 -19.21 -15.83
CA LYS A 266 13.81 -18.51 -14.99
C LYS A 266 13.04 -19.50 -14.07
N ALA A 267 12.75 -20.71 -14.55
CA ALA A 267 12.04 -21.73 -13.77
C ALA A 267 12.89 -22.34 -12.66
N PHE A 268 14.21 -22.37 -12.85
CA PHE A 268 15.19 -22.71 -11.82
C PHE A 268 15.14 -21.68 -10.66
N ASP A 269 15.25 -20.39 -10.98
CA ASP A 269 15.25 -19.30 -9.98
C ASP A 269 13.96 -19.24 -9.16
N ALA A 270 12.82 -19.39 -9.86
CA ALA A 270 11.48 -19.47 -9.30
C ALA A 270 11.20 -20.76 -8.51
N ARG A 271 12.15 -21.72 -8.49
CA ARG A 271 12.08 -23.01 -7.78
C ARG A 271 11.01 -23.97 -8.32
N GLN A 272 10.63 -23.80 -9.60
CA GLN A 272 9.52 -24.51 -10.23
C GLN A 272 9.98 -25.81 -10.90
N ARG A 273 10.53 -26.75 -10.12
CA ARG A 273 11.05 -28.05 -10.61
C ARG A 273 10.05 -28.79 -11.52
N SER A 274 8.76 -28.75 -11.21
CA SER A 274 7.71 -29.37 -12.04
C SER A 274 7.56 -28.71 -13.41
N LEU A 275 7.73 -27.38 -13.49
CA LEU A 275 7.75 -26.65 -14.75
C LEU A 275 9.02 -26.95 -15.53
N MET A 276 10.21 -26.96 -14.90
CA MET A 276 11.46 -27.33 -15.56
C MET A 276 11.37 -28.70 -16.25
N ASN A 277 10.77 -29.69 -15.58
CA ASN A 277 10.55 -31.05 -16.12
C ASN A 277 9.56 -31.11 -17.30
N TYR A 278 8.73 -30.09 -17.49
CA TYR A 278 7.81 -29.93 -18.63
C TYR A 278 8.46 -29.15 -19.77
N VAL A 279 9.14 -28.05 -19.45
CA VAL A 279 9.81 -27.15 -20.40
C VAL A 279 10.98 -27.84 -21.08
N ALA A 280 11.78 -28.64 -20.35
CA ALA A 280 12.89 -29.41 -20.93
C ALA A 280 12.46 -30.27 -22.13
N ARG A 281 11.24 -30.84 -22.09
CA ARG A 281 10.69 -31.70 -23.15
C ARG A 281 10.21 -30.95 -24.39
N GLN A 282 10.29 -29.62 -24.40
CA GLN A 282 9.95 -28.79 -25.57
C GLN A 282 11.19 -28.43 -26.39
N GLY A 283 12.40 -28.58 -25.84
CA GLY A 283 13.65 -28.33 -26.55
C GLY A 283 14.08 -29.48 -27.46
N SER A 284 15.02 -29.21 -28.35
CA SER A 284 15.60 -30.17 -29.28
C SER A 284 16.33 -31.32 -28.59
N ALA A 285 16.79 -32.29 -29.38
CA ALA A 285 17.68 -33.35 -28.92
C ALA A 285 19.02 -32.81 -28.38
N ASP A 286 19.52 -31.70 -28.93
CA ASP A 286 20.80 -31.11 -28.56
C ASP A 286 20.71 -30.29 -27.27
N LEU A 287 19.52 -29.78 -26.92
CA LEU A 287 19.28 -29.11 -25.65
C LEU A 287 19.01 -30.08 -24.48
N GLN A 288 18.54 -31.32 -24.73
CA GLN A 288 18.22 -32.27 -23.65
C GLN A 288 19.39 -32.48 -22.65
N PRO A 289 20.65 -32.71 -23.07
CA PRO A 289 21.76 -32.90 -22.13
C PRO A 289 22.03 -31.68 -21.24
N TRP A 290 21.76 -30.46 -21.74
CA TRP A 290 21.92 -29.23 -20.97
C TRP A 290 20.76 -29.02 -19.99
N ALA A 291 19.53 -29.29 -20.42
CA ALA A 291 18.36 -29.28 -19.55
C ALA A 291 18.48 -30.31 -18.42
N GLU A 292 19.03 -31.50 -18.70
CA GLU A 292 19.37 -32.49 -17.69
C GLU A 292 20.45 -32.00 -16.71
N ARG A 293 21.55 -31.39 -17.18
CA ARG A 293 22.60 -30.83 -16.31
C ARG A 293 22.05 -29.75 -15.38
N LEU A 294 21.22 -28.84 -15.89
CA LEU A 294 20.54 -27.81 -15.08
C LEU A 294 19.57 -28.44 -14.05
N LEU A 295 18.81 -29.47 -14.44
CA LEU A 295 17.96 -30.22 -13.51
C LEU A 295 18.78 -30.97 -12.44
N GLN A 296 19.99 -31.43 -12.74
CA GLN A 296 20.89 -32.02 -11.74
C GLN A 296 21.47 -30.96 -10.79
N ALA A 297 21.85 -29.77 -11.29
CA ALA A 297 22.25 -28.64 -10.47
C ALA A 297 21.15 -28.21 -9.48
N TYR A 298 19.88 -28.28 -9.88
CA TYR A 298 18.75 -27.99 -9.00
C TYR A 298 18.56 -29.02 -7.87
N VAL A 299 18.88 -30.30 -8.15
CA VAL A 299 18.59 -31.42 -7.26
C VAL A 299 19.77 -31.79 -6.35
N GLN A 300 21.01 -31.61 -6.83
CA GLN A 300 22.26 -31.90 -6.12
C GLN A 300 23.31 -30.80 -6.42
N PRO A 301 23.06 -29.53 -6.01
CA PRO A 301 23.96 -28.40 -6.27
C PRO A 301 25.36 -28.62 -5.66
N ASP A 302 25.42 -29.27 -4.51
CA ASP A 302 26.64 -29.68 -3.81
C ASP A 302 27.55 -30.60 -4.63
N GLN A 303 27.05 -31.21 -5.70
CA GLN A 303 27.81 -32.09 -6.60
C GLN A 303 28.11 -31.48 -7.98
N MET A 304 27.77 -30.19 -8.25
CA MET A 304 28.03 -29.55 -9.56
C MET A 304 29.50 -29.66 -9.98
N GLN A 305 30.43 -29.32 -9.08
CA GLN A 305 31.88 -29.41 -9.30
C GLN A 305 32.38 -30.78 -9.80
N LYS A 306 31.67 -31.88 -9.49
CA LYS A 306 32.04 -33.25 -9.90
C LYS A 306 31.33 -33.73 -11.17
N ARG A 307 30.36 -32.97 -11.68
CA ARG A 307 29.44 -33.39 -12.76
C ARG A 307 29.45 -32.46 -13.96
N LEU A 308 29.82 -31.20 -13.75
CA LEU A 308 29.92 -30.17 -14.77
C LEU A 308 31.39 -29.76 -14.85
N GLN A 309 32.02 -30.06 -15.98
CA GLN A 309 33.37 -29.59 -16.26
C GLN A 309 33.32 -28.09 -16.61
N PRO A 310 34.28 -27.26 -16.14
CA PRO A 310 34.48 -25.92 -16.67
C PRO A 310 34.77 -25.96 -18.17
N GLY A 311 34.38 -24.91 -18.90
CA GLY A 311 34.63 -24.77 -20.33
C GLY A 311 33.85 -23.59 -20.92
N ASP A 312 34.06 -23.33 -22.21
CA ASP A 312 33.63 -22.08 -22.87
C ASP A 312 32.18 -22.07 -23.39
N ASP A 313 31.42 -23.17 -23.22
CA ASP A 313 30.00 -23.19 -23.59
C ASP A 313 29.19 -22.33 -22.60
N PRO A 314 28.44 -21.31 -23.06
CA PRO A 314 27.72 -20.38 -22.18
C PRO A 314 26.70 -21.08 -21.26
N LYS A 315 26.17 -22.25 -21.64
CA LYS A 315 25.24 -23.02 -20.81
C LYS A 315 25.93 -23.59 -19.57
N VAL A 316 27.25 -23.81 -19.60
CA VAL A 316 28.04 -24.11 -18.38
C VAL A 316 28.00 -22.93 -17.44
N ALA A 317 28.25 -21.71 -17.95
CA ALA A 317 28.28 -20.49 -17.13
C ALA A 317 26.91 -20.20 -16.51
N ASP A 318 25.82 -20.38 -17.27
CA ASP A 318 24.45 -20.27 -16.76
C ASP A 318 24.16 -21.27 -15.63
N ILE A 319 24.47 -22.56 -15.85
CA ILE A 319 24.23 -23.61 -14.84
C ILE A 319 25.03 -23.31 -13.56
N VAL A 320 26.28 -22.86 -13.68
CA VAL A 320 27.10 -22.51 -12.51
C VAL A 320 26.57 -21.27 -11.81
N ALA A 321 26.22 -20.20 -12.52
CA ALA A 321 25.77 -18.95 -11.91
C ALA A 321 24.43 -19.12 -11.18
N HIS A 322 23.42 -19.67 -11.86
CA HIS A 322 22.13 -19.99 -11.26
C HIS A 322 22.28 -21.05 -10.15
N GLY A 323 23.06 -22.10 -10.39
CA GLY A 323 23.33 -23.16 -9.43
C GLY A 323 23.98 -22.67 -8.14
N THR A 324 24.97 -21.77 -8.25
CA THR A 324 25.66 -21.15 -7.12
C THR A 324 24.70 -20.28 -6.31
N ALA A 325 23.95 -19.39 -6.98
CA ALA A 325 22.94 -18.54 -6.33
C ALA A 325 21.89 -19.37 -5.57
N TYR A 326 21.47 -20.51 -6.12
CA TYR A 326 20.56 -21.43 -5.44
C TYR A 326 21.23 -22.25 -4.33
N PHE A 327 22.48 -22.69 -4.48
CA PHE A 327 23.21 -23.43 -3.46
C PHE A 327 23.49 -22.58 -2.22
N ALA A 328 23.84 -21.31 -2.43
CA ALA A 328 24.10 -20.34 -1.37
C ALA A 328 22.90 -20.16 -0.42
N ARG A 329 21.66 -20.35 -0.90
CA ARG A 329 20.43 -20.31 -0.08
C ARG A 329 20.37 -21.39 1.00
N TYR A 330 21.23 -22.40 0.95
CA TYR A 330 21.29 -23.51 1.91
C TYR A 330 22.68 -23.73 2.53
N LYS A 331 23.76 -23.44 1.81
CA LYS A 331 25.16 -23.58 2.26
C LYS A 331 26.06 -22.51 1.61
N PRO A 332 26.06 -21.26 2.10
CA PRO A 332 26.84 -20.17 1.49
C PRO A 332 28.35 -20.44 1.43
N GLU A 333 28.92 -21.11 2.43
CA GLU A 333 30.35 -21.46 2.49
C GLU A 333 30.75 -22.45 1.39
N ALA A 334 30.03 -23.57 1.30
CA ALA A 334 30.26 -24.56 0.24
C ALA A 334 29.95 -23.99 -1.16
N ALA A 335 29.02 -23.05 -1.26
CA ALA A 335 28.74 -22.34 -2.51
C ALA A 335 29.87 -21.38 -2.91
N LEU A 336 30.53 -20.69 -1.96
CA LEU A 336 31.69 -19.83 -2.26
C LEU A 336 32.88 -20.65 -2.75
N VAL A 337 33.23 -21.75 -2.07
CA VAL A 337 34.32 -22.64 -2.50
C VAL A 337 34.06 -23.20 -3.91
N GLN A 338 32.80 -23.52 -4.21
CA GLN A 338 32.40 -24.01 -5.53
C GLN A 338 32.40 -22.90 -6.59
N TRP A 339 31.96 -21.68 -6.26
CA TRP A 339 32.02 -20.51 -7.14
C TRP A 339 33.46 -20.19 -7.54
N GLN A 340 34.36 -20.06 -6.57
CA GLN A 340 35.77 -19.78 -6.78
C GLN A 340 36.46 -20.85 -7.64
N TYR A 341 36.09 -22.13 -7.47
CA TYR A 341 36.61 -23.20 -8.33
C TYR A 341 36.29 -22.97 -9.82
N PHE A 342 35.06 -22.56 -10.15
CA PHE A 342 34.67 -22.27 -11.54
C PHE A 342 35.21 -20.91 -12.02
N GLN A 343 35.15 -19.87 -11.19
CA GLN A 343 35.66 -18.52 -11.50
C GLN A 343 37.16 -18.50 -11.88
N GLN A 344 37.94 -19.47 -11.37
CA GLN A 344 39.35 -19.69 -11.72
C GLN A 344 39.57 -20.46 -13.04
N ARG A 345 38.53 -21.02 -13.67
CA ARG A 345 38.63 -22.06 -14.71
C ARG A 345 37.76 -21.84 -15.95
N MET A 346 36.93 -20.81 -15.95
CA MET A 346 36.09 -20.41 -17.08
C MET A 346 35.66 -18.94 -16.93
N VAL A 347 35.30 -18.30 -18.04
CA VAL A 347 34.87 -16.90 -18.06
C VAL A 347 33.37 -16.80 -17.76
N PHE A 348 32.98 -15.76 -17.02
CA PHE A 348 31.58 -15.39 -16.78
C PHE A 348 31.33 -14.00 -17.37
N THR A 349 30.12 -13.75 -17.85
CA THR A 349 29.68 -12.37 -18.13
C THR A 349 29.52 -11.60 -16.82
N ALA A 350 29.65 -10.26 -16.87
CA ALA A 350 29.42 -9.41 -15.71
C ALA A 350 28.02 -9.61 -15.09
N ALA A 351 27.01 -9.92 -15.91
CA ALA A 351 25.65 -10.22 -15.45
C ALA A 351 25.57 -11.56 -14.68
N GLN A 352 26.15 -12.64 -15.21
CA GLN A 352 26.21 -13.94 -14.52
C GLN A 352 27.01 -13.84 -13.21
N GLN A 353 28.14 -13.14 -13.21
CA GLN A 353 28.94 -12.88 -12.01
C GLN A 353 28.14 -12.07 -10.98
N ALA A 354 27.56 -10.93 -11.36
CA ALA A 354 26.77 -10.11 -10.45
C ALA A 354 25.57 -10.88 -9.86
N GLN A 355 24.88 -11.70 -10.65
CA GLN A 355 23.77 -12.54 -10.19
C GLN A 355 24.23 -13.58 -9.15
N ALA A 356 25.34 -14.28 -9.41
CA ALA A 356 25.88 -15.29 -8.51
C ALA A 356 26.45 -14.67 -7.23
N GLU A 357 27.31 -13.65 -7.35
CA GLU A 357 27.94 -12.98 -6.21
C GLU A 357 26.90 -12.24 -5.35
N ARG A 358 25.84 -11.66 -5.93
CA ARG A 358 24.79 -10.96 -5.16
C ARG A 358 24.02 -11.89 -4.24
N GLU A 359 23.53 -13.03 -4.74
CA GLU A 359 22.84 -14.02 -3.89
C GLU A 359 23.84 -14.66 -2.91
N LEU A 360 25.07 -14.97 -3.34
CA LEU A 360 26.09 -15.54 -2.45
C LEU A 360 26.44 -14.61 -1.28
N ALA A 361 26.63 -13.31 -1.52
CA ALA A 361 26.83 -12.31 -0.49
C ALA A 361 25.58 -12.17 0.41
N LEU A 362 24.39 -12.04 -0.18
CA LEU A 362 23.12 -11.95 0.56
C LEU A 362 22.93 -13.10 1.55
N ARG A 363 23.22 -14.35 1.13
CA ARG A 363 23.07 -15.53 1.99
C ARG A 363 24.21 -15.70 2.99
N SER A 364 25.44 -15.28 2.65
CA SER A 364 26.55 -15.25 3.60
C SER A 364 26.29 -14.27 4.74
N LEU A 365 25.76 -13.09 4.44
CA LEU A 365 25.32 -12.07 5.40
C LEU A 365 24.17 -12.59 6.28
N PHE A 366 23.08 -13.12 5.69
CA PHE A 366 21.96 -13.66 6.46
C PHE A 366 22.29 -14.92 7.28
N ALA A 367 23.38 -15.63 6.94
CA ALA A 367 23.87 -16.77 7.71
C ALA A 367 24.92 -16.40 8.76
N ARG A 368 25.40 -15.14 8.79
CA ARG A 368 26.57 -14.68 9.55
C ARG A 368 27.78 -15.61 9.39
N SER A 369 28.17 -15.83 8.15
CA SER A 369 29.30 -16.72 7.83
C SER A 369 30.62 -15.96 7.88
N ASP A 370 31.32 -16.06 9.01
CA ASP A 370 32.66 -15.52 9.24
C ASP A 370 33.67 -16.02 8.20
N VAL A 371 33.55 -17.30 7.81
CA VAL A 371 34.38 -17.96 6.79
C VAL A 371 34.28 -17.26 5.44
N ASN A 372 33.09 -16.75 5.09
CA ASN A 372 32.87 -16.01 3.85
C ASN A 372 33.12 -14.49 4.00
N LEU A 373 33.27 -13.96 5.22
CA LEU A 373 33.20 -12.52 5.49
C LEU A 373 34.23 -11.72 4.69
N ALA A 374 35.49 -12.16 4.63
CA ALA A 374 36.54 -11.46 3.86
C ALA A 374 36.17 -11.32 2.37
N TRP A 375 35.59 -12.35 1.76
CA TRP A 375 35.10 -12.28 0.37
C TRP A 375 33.83 -11.42 0.24
N VAL A 376 32.94 -11.44 1.24
CA VAL A 376 31.76 -10.56 1.27
C VAL A 376 32.16 -9.10 1.32
N GLU A 377 33.15 -8.74 2.14
CA GLU A 377 33.65 -7.35 2.27
C GLU A 377 34.13 -6.79 0.92
N GLU A 378 34.79 -7.60 0.08
CA GLU A 378 35.12 -7.25 -1.31
C GLU A 378 33.89 -7.24 -2.23
N ALA A 379 33.03 -8.24 -2.15
CA ALA A 379 31.86 -8.38 -3.01
C ALA A 379 30.90 -7.20 -2.86
N LEU A 380 30.75 -6.65 -1.65
CA LEU A 380 30.02 -5.40 -1.39
C LEU A 380 30.55 -4.24 -2.25
N ALA A 381 31.87 -4.05 -2.29
CA ALA A 381 32.51 -3.00 -3.07
C ALA A 381 32.44 -3.23 -4.59
N ARG A 382 32.44 -4.50 -5.04
CA ARG A 382 32.23 -4.85 -6.47
C ARG A 382 30.78 -4.68 -6.94
N LEU A 383 29.81 -4.95 -6.06
CA LEU A 383 28.39 -4.99 -6.42
C LEU A 383 27.70 -3.63 -6.31
N GLY A 384 28.16 -2.73 -5.44
CA GLY A 384 27.55 -1.41 -5.24
C GLY A 384 26.09 -1.46 -4.76
N ASP A 385 25.69 -2.55 -4.11
CA ASP A 385 24.29 -2.82 -3.77
C ASP A 385 24.01 -2.42 -2.31
N ASP A 386 23.42 -1.25 -2.12
CA ASP A 386 23.12 -0.69 -0.79
C ASP A 386 22.36 -1.68 0.11
N LEU A 387 21.45 -2.51 -0.43
CA LEU A 387 20.71 -3.48 0.38
C LEU A 387 21.63 -4.55 1.01
N LEU A 388 22.74 -4.91 0.38
CA LEU A 388 23.76 -5.76 1.00
C LEU A 388 24.59 -4.97 2.01
N VAL A 389 25.00 -3.74 1.66
CA VAL A 389 25.80 -2.88 2.54
C VAL A 389 25.04 -2.59 3.84
N GLU A 390 23.76 -2.22 3.77
CA GLU A 390 22.90 -2.00 4.94
C GLU A 390 22.73 -3.25 5.82
N VAL A 391 22.73 -4.47 5.24
CA VAL A 391 22.68 -5.70 6.04
C VAL A 391 24.01 -5.93 6.75
N ARG A 392 25.15 -5.64 6.11
CA ARG A 392 26.46 -5.69 6.78
C ARG A 392 26.60 -4.60 7.85
N LEU A 393 26.12 -3.38 7.60
CA LEU A 393 26.10 -2.29 8.57
C LEU A 393 25.30 -2.68 9.82
N ARG A 394 24.13 -3.30 9.66
CA ARG A 394 23.33 -3.79 10.80
C ARG A 394 23.99 -4.95 11.54
N TRP A 395 24.66 -5.85 10.84
CA TRP A 395 25.46 -6.91 11.48
C TRP A 395 26.60 -6.28 12.32
N ALA A 396 27.33 -5.29 11.78
CA ALA A 396 28.36 -4.56 12.51
C ALA A 396 27.81 -3.75 13.71
N LEU A 397 26.61 -3.16 13.60
CA LEU A 397 25.93 -2.52 14.74
C LEU A 397 25.58 -3.52 15.84
N GLU A 398 25.07 -4.70 15.48
CA GLU A 398 24.67 -5.75 16.42
C GLU A 398 25.86 -6.32 17.21
N GLU A 399 26.99 -6.50 16.55
CA GLU A 399 28.28 -6.91 17.15
C GLU A 399 29.01 -5.76 17.85
N GLN A 400 28.54 -4.52 17.68
CA GLN A 400 29.22 -3.29 18.09
C GLN A 400 30.64 -3.18 17.50
N ASP A 401 30.87 -3.72 16.29
CA ASP A 401 32.09 -3.53 15.51
C ASP A 401 32.07 -2.19 14.77
N TRP A 402 32.46 -1.15 15.51
CA TRP A 402 32.60 0.22 15.00
C TRP A 402 33.62 0.33 13.85
N SER A 403 34.60 -0.59 13.76
CA SER A 403 35.59 -0.60 12.68
C SER A 403 34.96 -1.11 11.38
N ALA A 404 34.23 -2.22 11.42
CA ALA A 404 33.47 -2.69 10.26
C ALA A 404 32.33 -1.74 9.87
N LEU A 405 31.70 -1.06 10.84
CA LEU A 405 30.70 -0.04 10.59
C LEU A 405 31.31 1.13 9.79
N ALA A 406 32.42 1.68 10.26
CA ALA A 406 33.16 2.73 9.56
C ALA A 406 33.59 2.27 8.16
N ALA A 407 34.18 1.06 8.06
CA ALA A 407 34.67 0.50 6.81
C ALA A 407 33.56 0.31 5.74
N ASN A 408 32.34 -0.06 6.16
CA ASN A 408 31.22 -0.30 5.27
C ASN A 408 30.35 0.94 4.97
N LEU A 409 30.33 1.97 5.84
CA LEU A 409 29.61 3.22 5.57
C LEU A 409 30.16 3.99 4.36
N GLN A 410 31.39 3.70 3.95
CA GLN A 410 32.05 4.22 2.75
C GLN A 410 31.56 3.56 1.45
N LYS A 411 30.90 2.39 1.55
CA LYS A 411 30.47 1.57 0.41
C LYS A 411 29.02 1.84 -0.02
N LEU A 412 28.30 2.65 0.76
CA LEU A 412 26.96 3.12 0.38
C LEU A 412 27.06 4.05 -0.84
N SER A 413 26.02 4.05 -1.66
CA SER A 413 25.81 5.04 -2.72
C SER A 413 25.71 6.47 -2.16
N VAL A 414 25.60 7.47 -3.05
CA VAL A 414 25.34 8.87 -2.65
C VAL A 414 23.98 8.97 -1.94
N GLU A 415 22.98 8.29 -2.51
CA GLU A 415 21.61 8.21 -2.01
C GLU A 415 21.56 7.49 -0.64
N GLY A 416 22.26 6.35 -0.51
CA GLY A 416 22.39 5.60 0.73
C GLY A 416 23.12 6.41 1.81
N SER A 417 24.21 7.09 1.45
CA SER A 417 24.94 7.99 2.36
C SER A 417 24.15 9.21 2.81
N ALA A 418 23.13 9.64 2.07
CA ALA A 418 22.25 10.76 2.41
C ALA A 418 21.08 10.38 3.34
N ALA A 419 20.78 9.08 3.50
CA ALA A 419 19.69 8.63 4.37
C ALA A 419 19.90 9.07 5.84
N PRO A 420 18.87 9.58 6.55
CA PRO A 420 18.99 10.03 7.94
C PRO A 420 19.61 8.99 8.88
N ALA A 421 19.28 7.71 8.69
CA ALA A 421 19.86 6.60 9.44
C ALA A 421 21.38 6.52 9.34
N TRP A 422 21.93 6.59 8.12
CA TRP A 422 23.37 6.43 7.90
C TRP A 422 24.15 7.72 8.16
N ARG A 423 23.51 8.89 8.04
CA ARG A 423 24.03 10.14 8.62
C ARG A 423 24.11 10.09 10.14
N TYR A 424 23.08 9.59 10.83
CA TYR A 424 23.10 9.41 12.29
C TYR A 424 24.22 8.47 12.73
N TRP A 425 24.34 7.28 12.15
CA TRP A 425 25.40 6.32 12.53
C TRP A 425 26.81 6.81 12.20
N ARG A 426 26.98 7.63 11.16
CA ARG A 426 28.24 8.31 10.86
C ARG A 426 28.57 9.39 11.91
N ALA A 427 27.58 10.10 12.44
CA ALA A 427 27.76 11.03 13.57
C ALA A 427 28.11 10.32 14.88
N VAL A 428 27.51 9.14 15.15
CA VAL A 428 27.86 8.28 16.29
C VAL A 428 29.33 7.83 16.22
N LEU A 429 29.85 7.49 15.03
CA LEU A 429 31.28 7.18 14.87
C LEU A 429 32.16 8.38 15.21
N TYR A 430 31.90 9.56 14.64
CA TYR A 430 32.67 10.77 14.98
C TYR A 430 32.63 11.09 16.48
N GLU A 431 31.51 10.84 17.16
CA GLU A 431 31.42 11.03 18.62
C GLU A 431 32.32 10.06 19.39
N ARG A 432 32.36 8.79 18.96
CA ARG A 432 33.20 7.73 19.56
C ARG A 432 34.69 7.90 19.28
N ASP A 433 35.04 8.40 18.10
CA ASP A 433 36.42 8.69 17.70
C ASP A 433 36.97 9.98 18.34
N GLY A 434 36.12 10.74 19.05
CA GLY A 434 36.47 12.00 19.72
C GLY A 434 36.36 13.25 18.83
N GLU A 435 35.99 13.08 17.56
CA GLU A 435 35.76 14.12 16.53
C GLU A 435 34.48 14.92 16.78
N THR A 436 34.40 15.49 17.99
CA THR A 436 33.23 16.14 18.59
C THR A 436 32.64 17.24 17.71
N ALA A 437 33.47 17.98 16.97
CA ALA A 437 33.02 19.03 16.05
C ALA A 437 32.26 18.45 14.85
N LEU A 438 32.75 17.36 14.25
CA LEU A 438 32.11 16.67 13.12
C LEU A 438 30.84 15.96 13.59
N ALA A 439 30.89 15.28 14.73
CA ALA A 439 29.74 14.63 15.37
C ALA A 439 28.59 15.61 15.59
N GLN A 440 28.86 16.73 16.28
CA GLN A 440 27.84 17.74 16.55
C GLN A 440 27.34 18.45 15.28
N ALA A 441 28.18 18.63 14.26
CA ALA A 441 27.73 19.21 12.99
C ALA A 441 26.72 18.29 12.30
N LEU A 442 27.04 17.01 12.16
CA LEU A 442 26.20 16.03 11.48
C LEU A 442 24.93 15.67 12.29
N PHE A 443 25.01 15.60 13.63
CA PHE A 443 23.81 15.49 14.46
C PHE A 443 22.89 16.72 14.34
N ARG A 444 23.41 17.94 14.22
CA ARG A 444 22.57 19.15 13.99
C ARG A 444 21.89 19.13 12.64
N GLU A 445 22.56 18.61 11.61
CA GLU A 445 21.97 18.42 10.28
C GLU A 445 20.83 17.40 10.31
N VAL A 446 21.06 16.22 10.91
CA VAL A 446 20.03 15.19 11.08
C VAL A 446 18.88 15.66 11.97
N ALA A 447 19.13 16.47 13.01
CA ALA A 447 18.11 17.05 13.88
C ALA A 447 17.14 18.04 13.20
N GLY A 448 17.34 18.37 11.91
CA GLY A 448 16.34 19.05 11.08
C GLY A 448 15.27 18.12 10.47
N GLU A 449 15.47 16.80 10.53
CA GLU A 449 14.57 15.79 9.96
C GLU A 449 13.36 15.53 10.87
N ARG A 450 12.21 15.21 10.26
CA ARG A 450 10.93 14.96 10.96
C ARG A 450 10.61 13.46 11.02
N ASP A 451 11.62 12.68 11.39
CA ASP A 451 11.56 11.22 11.52
C ASP A 451 12.23 10.74 12.83
N TYR A 452 12.30 9.42 13.00
CA TYR A 452 12.93 8.78 14.16
C TYR A 452 14.39 9.25 14.38
N TYR A 453 15.17 9.39 13.30
CA TYR A 453 16.58 9.74 13.38
C TYR A 453 16.80 11.23 13.67
N GLY A 454 15.95 12.10 13.13
CA GLY A 454 15.99 13.52 13.47
C GLY A 454 15.64 13.79 14.94
N PHE A 455 14.58 13.17 15.46
CA PHE A 455 14.24 13.28 16.88
C PHE A 455 15.30 12.64 17.78
N LEU A 456 15.92 11.53 17.37
CA LEU A 456 17.00 10.87 18.13
C LEU A 456 18.30 11.70 18.15
N ALA A 457 18.65 12.36 17.05
CA ALA A 457 19.78 13.29 16.98
C ALA A 457 19.56 14.54 17.85
N ALA A 458 18.34 15.06 17.86
CA ALA A 458 17.95 16.17 18.73
C ALA A 458 17.99 15.78 20.22
N ASP A 459 17.47 14.60 20.59
CA ASP A 459 17.58 14.02 21.94
C ASP A 459 19.05 13.95 22.39
N ARG A 460 19.94 13.43 21.54
CA ARG A 460 21.37 13.26 21.83
C ARG A 460 22.11 14.59 22.02
N LEU A 461 21.67 15.66 21.34
CA LEU A 461 22.22 17.01 21.47
C LEU A 461 21.52 17.87 22.54
N GLY A 462 20.44 17.39 23.16
CA GLY A 462 19.60 18.20 24.07
C GLY A 462 18.88 19.36 23.37
N LEU A 463 18.58 19.23 22.07
CA LEU A 463 17.92 20.25 21.25
C LEU A 463 16.40 20.04 21.19
N PRO A 464 15.60 21.11 21.04
CA PRO A 464 14.18 20.98 20.72
C PRO A 464 13.99 20.36 19.33
N TYR A 465 12.94 19.54 19.19
CA TYR A 465 12.58 18.91 17.92
C TYR A 465 12.10 19.93 16.88
N GLN A 466 12.56 19.78 15.63
CA GLN A 466 12.20 20.68 14.53
C GLN A 466 10.95 20.16 13.79
N PHE A 467 9.78 20.65 14.20
CA PHE A 467 8.50 20.27 13.57
C PHE A 467 8.18 21.02 12.27
N ASN A 468 8.81 22.18 12.03
CA ASN A 468 8.69 23.01 10.83
C ASN A 468 7.26 23.09 10.25
N PRO A 469 6.26 23.46 11.07
CA PRO A 469 4.85 23.36 10.69
C PRO A 469 4.50 24.31 9.54
N GLN A 470 3.92 23.76 8.47
CA GLN A 470 3.27 24.53 7.42
C GLN A 470 1.76 24.34 7.52
N VAL A 471 1.06 25.39 7.98
CA VAL A 471 -0.41 25.41 8.04
C VAL A 471 -0.96 25.55 6.62
N VAL A 472 -1.44 24.45 6.07
CA VAL A 472 -2.15 24.41 4.79
C VAL A 472 -3.65 24.56 5.04
N THR A 473 -4.27 25.56 4.40
CA THR A 473 -5.72 25.75 4.36
C THR A 473 -6.17 25.95 2.92
N VAL A 474 -7.38 25.52 2.57
CA VAL A 474 -7.96 25.85 1.27
C VAL A 474 -8.33 27.35 1.27
N ALA A 475 -7.87 28.10 0.27
CA ALA A 475 -8.33 29.48 0.08
C ALA A 475 -9.85 29.49 -0.13
N ALA A 476 -10.57 30.43 0.49
CA ALA A 476 -12.05 30.40 0.54
C ALA A 476 -12.67 30.39 -0.88
N GLU A 477 -12.07 31.15 -1.79
CA GLU A 477 -12.37 31.24 -3.22
C GLU A 477 -12.08 29.94 -4.02
N ARG A 478 -11.19 29.06 -3.53
CA ARG A 478 -10.93 27.72 -4.09
C ARG A 478 -11.83 26.65 -3.47
N ALA A 479 -12.24 26.83 -2.22
CA ALA A 479 -12.96 25.84 -1.42
C ALA A 479 -14.38 25.52 -1.93
N GLY A 480 -15.00 26.43 -2.69
CA GLY A 480 -16.21 26.15 -3.46
C GLY A 480 -15.92 25.30 -4.72
N PRO A 481 -15.16 25.81 -5.69
CA PRO A 481 -14.78 25.07 -6.91
C PRO A 481 -14.22 23.65 -6.68
N LEU A 482 -13.47 23.43 -5.61
CA LEU A 482 -12.94 22.09 -5.27
C LEU A 482 -14.03 21.12 -4.77
N ARG A 483 -15.09 21.61 -4.11
CA ARG A 483 -16.25 20.78 -3.73
C ARG A 483 -17.10 20.39 -4.94
N GLU A 484 -17.18 21.26 -5.94
CA GLU A 484 -17.88 21.00 -7.21
C GLU A 484 -17.07 20.16 -8.22
N LEU A 485 -15.88 19.67 -7.85
CA LEU A 485 -15.18 18.67 -8.66
C LEU A 485 -16.01 17.38 -8.71
N PRO A 486 -16.31 16.82 -9.90
CA PRO A 486 -17.14 15.62 -10.01
C PRO A 486 -16.62 14.42 -9.21
N VAL A 487 -15.30 14.32 -8.98
CA VAL A 487 -14.74 13.25 -8.13
C VAL A 487 -15.02 13.47 -6.63
N VAL A 488 -15.06 14.72 -6.16
CA VAL A 488 -15.42 15.03 -4.76
C VAL A 488 -16.91 14.79 -4.53
N GLN A 489 -17.77 15.20 -5.47
CA GLN A 489 -19.19 14.86 -5.45
C GLN A 489 -19.42 13.33 -5.46
N ARG A 490 -18.72 12.56 -6.30
CA ARG A 490 -18.80 11.08 -6.27
C ARG A 490 -18.34 10.50 -4.94
N ILE A 491 -17.26 11.01 -4.35
CA ILE A 491 -16.77 10.55 -3.05
C ILE A 491 -17.78 10.87 -1.94
N GLN A 492 -18.42 12.04 -1.95
CA GLN A 492 -19.49 12.40 -1.00
C GLN A 492 -20.68 11.43 -1.09
N GLU A 493 -21.16 11.13 -2.29
CA GLU A 493 -22.28 10.21 -2.46
C GLU A 493 -21.89 8.75 -2.15
N LEU A 494 -20.66 8.32 -2.45
CA LEU A 494 -20.18 6.98 -2.06
C LEU A 494 -20.06 6.84 -0.53
N TYR A 495 -19.63 7.88 0.19
CA TYR A 495 -19.70 7.91 1.66
C TYR A 495 -21.15 7.91 2.18
N HIS A 496 -22.11 8.50 1.45
CA HIS A 496 -23.51 8.46 1.85
C HIS A 496 -24.14 7.06 1.74
N HIS A 497 -23.66 6.23 0.81
CA HIS A 497 -24.13 4.84 0.60
C HIS A 497 -23.24 3.78 1.28
N ASP A 498 -22.45 4.15 2.29
CA ASP A 498 -21.49 3.29 3.02
C ASP A 498 -20.40 2.61 2.14
N GLU A 499 -20.21 3.07 0.90
CA GLU A 499 -19.31 2.49 -0.10
C GLU A 499 -17.88 3.08 -0.03
N GLU A 500 -17.31 3.15 1.18
CA GLU A 500 -16.00 3.76 1.46
C GLU A 500 -14.86 3.18 0.60
N ASN A 501 -14.93 1.90 0.24
CA ASN A 501 -13.93 1.23 -0.60
C ASN A 501 -13.99 1.69 -2.07
N LEU A 502 -15.16 2.11 -2.56
CA LEU A 502 -15.32 2.76 -3.86
C LEU A 502 -14.84 4.22 -3.77
N ALA A 503 -15.19 4.92 -2.68
CA ALA A 503 -14.74 6.30 -2.42
C ALA A 503 -13.21 6.42 -2.38
N HIS A 504 -12.52 5.50 -1.68
CA HIS A 504 -11.06 5.41 -1.71
C HIS A 504 -10.49 5.08 -3.09
N SER A 505 -11.20 4.31 -3.91
CA SER A 505 -10.75 3.99 -5.27
C SER A 505 -10.84 5.20 -6.22
N GLU A 506 -11.85 6.05 -6.05
CA GLU A 506 -11.94 7.36 -6.72
C GLU A 506 -10.80 8.28 -6.28
N TRP A 507 -10.54 8.35 -4.97
CA TRP A 507 -9.46 9.19 -4.42
C TRP A 507 -8.09 8.80 -4.96
N TYR A 508 -7.74 7.50 -4.91
CA TYR A 508 -6.47 7.03 -5.47
C TYR A 508 -6.36 7.22 -6.99
N GLN A 509 -7.48 7.31 -7.71
CA GLN A 509 -7.45 7.64 -9.14
C GLN A 509 -7.25 9.15 -9.37
N ALA A 510 -7.87 10.02 -8.56
CA ALA A 510 -7.64 11.46 -8.59
C ALA A 510 -6.16 11.80 -8.31
N LEU A 511 -5.56 11.22 -7.26
CA LEU A 511 -4.15 11.41 -6.88
C LEU A 511 -3.12 10.83 -7.89
N GLN A 512 -3.57 10.25 -9.00
CA GLN A 512 -2.71 9.89 -10.15
C GLN A 512 -2.77 10.92 -11.29
N LEU A 513 -3.77 11.81 -11.27
CA LEU A 513 -4.09 12.74 -12.35
C LEU A 513 -3.84 14.21 -11.98
N THR A 514 -3.65 14.51 -10.68
CA THR A 514 -3.42 15.86 -10.14
C THR A 514 -1.96 16.13 -9.78
N THR A 515 -1.52 17.39 -9.85
CA THR A 515 -0.15 17.83 -9.46
C THR A 515 0.05 17.80 -7.94
N PRO A 516 1.30 17.87 -7.40
CA PRO A 516 1.54 17.96 -5.95
C PRO A 516 0.80 19.13 -5.27
N GLU A 517 0.68 20.27 -5.94
CA GLU A 517 0.01 21.47 -5.45
C GLU A 517 -1.51 21.23 -5.33
N GLU A 518 -2.12 20.65 -6.36
CA GLU A 518 -3.53 20.24 -6.35
C GLU A 518 -3.80 19.15 -5.29
N GLN A 519 -2.85 18.22 -5.10
CA GLN A 519 -2.94 17.20 -4.04
C GLN A 519 -2.90 17.83 -2.64
N VAL A 520 -2.18 18.95 -2.44
CA VAL A 520 -2.17 19.70 -1.17
C VAL A 520 -3.49 20.44 -0.93
N GLU A 521 -4.07 21.08 -1.96
CA GLU A 521 -5.43 21.65 -1.86
C GLU A 521 -6.48 20.58 -1.55
N LEU A 522 -6.42 19.44 -2.25
CA LEU A 522 -7.30 18.30 -2.02
C LEU A 522 -7.10 17.67 -0.64
N ALA A 523 -5.88 17.61 -0.13
CA ALA A 523 -5.61 17.14 1.23
C ALA A 523 -6.26 18.02 2.30
N ALA A 524 -6.23 19.34 2.11
CA ALA A 524 -6.88 20.30 3.01
C ALA A 524 -8.42 20.20 2.93
N LEU A 525 -9.00 20.10 1.73
CA LEU A 525 -10.45 19.88 1.59
C LEU A 525 -10.89 18.53 2.20
N ALA A 526 -10.12 17.46 2.02
CA ALA A 526 -10.39 16.17 2.65
C ALA A 526 -10.34 16.25 4.19
N ALA A 527 -9.48 17.10 4.76
CA ALA A 527 -9.44 17.35 6.19
C ALA A 527 -10.68 18.15 6.67
N GLU A 528 -11.10 19.19 5.94
CA GLU A 528 -12.35 19.93 6.20
C GLU A 528 -13.60 19.03 6.17
N LEU A 529 -13.62 18.03 5.29
CA LEU A 529 -14.71 17.07 5.12
C LEU A 529 -14.64 15.86 6.10
N GLY A 530 -13.64 15.79 6.97
CA GLY A 530 -13.45 14.66 7.90
C GLY A 530 -12.93 13.38 7.25
N TRP A 531 -12.53 13.41 5.99
CA TRP A 531 -11.94 12.28 5.25
C TRP A 531 -10.45 12.10 5.61
N HIS A 532 -10.17 11.91 6.90
CA HIS A 532 -8.82 11.95 7.47
C HIS A 532 -7.82 11.01 6.77
N ARG A 533 -8.25 9.80 6.38
CA ARG A 533 -7.43 8.86 5.60
C ARG A 533 -7.02 9.43 4.24
N MET A 534 -7.95 10.10 3.56
CA MET A 534 -7.75 10.71 2.24
C MET A 534 -6.83 11.94 2.31
N ALA A 535 -7.00 12.79 3.33
CA ALA A 535 -6.08 13.90 3.62
C ALA A 535 -4.64 13.42 3.83
N ILE A 536 -4.46 12.37 4.65
CA ILE A 536 -3.16 11.74 4.90
C ILE A 536 -2.56 11.21 3.59
N ASP A 537 -3.33 10.51 2.74
CA ASP A 537 -2.83 9.97 1.48
C ASP A 537 -2.39 11.06 0.50
N ALA A 538 -3.20 12.10 0.35
CA ALA A 538 -2.92 13.21 -0.55
C ALA A 538 -1.68 14.02 -0.10
N ALA A 539 -1.58 14.35 1.20
CA ALA A 539 -0.41 15.05 1.74
C ALA A 539 0.88 14.21 1.65
N ASN A 540 0.82 12.89 1.83
CA ASN A 540 1.99 12.03 1.64
C ASN A 540 2.33 11.82 0.15
N ARG A 541 1.34 11.78 -0.75
CA ARG A 541 1.53 11.70 -2.21
C ARG A 541 2.25 12.95 -2.74
N ALA A 542 1.89 14.12 -2.22
CA ALA A 542 2.49 15.41 -2.53
C ALA A 542 3.86 15.65 -1.86
N GLN A 543 4.33 14.74 -1.01
CA GLN A 543 5.51 14.91 -0.16
C GLN A 543 5.45 16.17 0.75
N ALA A 544 4.24 16.60 1.12
CA ALA A 544 3.98 17.78 1.94
C ALA A 544 4.28 17.51 3.42
N TRP A 545 5.54 17.16 3.73
CA TRP A 545 5.95 16.62 5.02
C TRP A 545 5.66 17.55 6.21
N ASP A 546 5.67 18.86 5.96
CA ASP A 546 5.45 19.93 6.93
C ASP A 546 3.97 20.22 7.20
N ALA A 547 3.05 19.70 6.38
CA ALA A 547 1.61 19.84 6.55
C ALA A 547 1.10 18.89 7.65
N LEU A 548 1.57 19.09 8.88
CA LEU A 548 1.37 18.17 10.00
C LEU A 548 -0.11 17.90 10.27
N ASP A 549 -0.97 18.92 10.23
CA ASP A 549 -2.40 18.76 10.50
C ASP A 549 -3.15 17.91 9.46
N LEU A 550 -2.62 17.83 8.23
CA LEU A 550 -3.14 16.96 7.17
C LEU A 550 -2.54 15.55 7.25
N ARG A 551 -1.26 15.44 7.64
CA ARG A 551 -0.53 14.17 7.78
C ARG A 551 -0.80 13.45 9.11
N PHE A 552 -1.25 14.17 10.11
CA PHE A 552 -1.53 13.75 11.48
C PHE A 552 -2.82 14.44 11.98
N PRO A 553 -3.97 14.16 11.34
CA PRO A 553 -5.25 14.66 11.85
C PRO A 553 -5.57 14.04 13.22
N LEU A 554 -6.45 14.68 13.97
CA LEU A 554 -6.87 14.25 15.31
C LEU A 554 -8.33 13.74 15.33
N PRO A 555 -8.67 12.61 14.67
CA PRO A 555 -10.00 12.02 14.77
C PRO A 555 -10.20 11.25 16.08
N TYR A 556 -11.46 11.02 16.46
CA TYR A 556 -11.87 10.15 17.58
C TYR A 556 -11.20 10.48 18.93
N ARG A 557 -10.80 11.75 19.15
CA ARG A 557 -10.01 12.21 20.32
C ARG A 557 -10.62 11.77 21.65
N ASP A 558 -11.94 11.82 21.79
CA ASP A 558 -12.64 11.52 23.04
C ASP A 558 -12.61 10.01 23.34
N THR A 559 -12.77 9.16 22.32
CA THR A 559 -12.61 7.71 22.42
C THR A 559 -11.16 7.34 22.76
N PHE A 560 -10.16 7.91 22.07
CA PHE A 560 -8.75 7.69 22.41
C PHE A 560 -8.42 8.16 23.83
N THR A 561 -8.84 9.37 24.22
CA THR A 561 -8.57 9.96 25.55
C THR A 561 -9.18 9.10 26.66
N ARG A 562 -10.46 8.72 26.54
CA ARG A 562 -11.18 7.94 27.54
C ARG A 562 -10.63 6.52 27.66
N LEU A 563 -10.39 5.83 26.55
CA LEU A 563 -9.93 4.43 26.55
C LEU A 563 -8.45 4.31 26.95
N ALA A 564 -7.62 5.34 26.67
CA ALA A 564 -6.26 5.47 27.19
C ALA A 564 -6.27 5.70 28.71
N ALA A 565 -7.06 6.65 29.21
CA ALA A 565 -7.15 6.98 30.63
C ALA A 565 -7.59 5.78 31.48
N GLN A 566 -8.56 4.99 31.02
CA GLN A 566 -8.98 3.72 31.64
C GLN A 566 -7.85 2.69 31.81
N ARG A 567 -6.74 2.82 31.07
CA ARG A 567 -5.62 1.87 31.01
C ARG A 567 -4.28 2.49 31.41
N GLY A 568 -4.28 3.73 31.90
CA GLY A 568 -3.07 4.48 32.23
C GLY A 568 -2.10 4.62 31.03
N LEU A 569 -2.63 4.77 29.81
CA LEU A 569 -1.86 4.91 28.57
C LEU A 569 -1.81 6.39 28.15
N GLN A 570 -0.80 6.76 27.34
CA GLN A 570 -0.85 8.03 26.62
C GLN A 570 -1.79 7.90 25.42
N LYS A 571 -2.72 8.86 25.26
CA LYS A 571 -3.63 8.91 24.09
C LYS A 571 -2.88 9.07 22.77
N THR A 572 -1.75 9.78 22.78
CA THR A 572 -0.87 10.03 21.64
C THR A 572 -0.21 8.74 21.13
N GLU A 573 0.13 7.80 22.02
CA GLU A 573 0.69 6.49 21.64
C GLU A 573 -0.37 5.63 20.93
N LEU A 574 -1.63 5.63 21.42
CA LEU A 574 -2.73 4.95 20.73
C LEU A 574 -3.03 5.59 19.36
N MET A 575 -2.99 6.91 19.27
CA MET A 575 -3.17 7.64 18.01
C MET A 575 -1.99 7.38 17.05
N ALA A 576 -0.76 7.27 17.54
CA ALA A 576 0.42 6.92 16.76
C ALA A 576 0.33 5.48 16.20
N ILE A 577 -0.11 4.52 17.01
CA ILE A 577 -0.41 3.15 16.55
C ILE A 577 -1.50 3.18 15.48
N ALA A 578 -2.66 3.79 15.74
CA ALA A 578 -3.77 3.83 14.77
C ALA A 578 -3.39 4.56 13.46
N ARG A 579 -2.58 5.62 13.56
CA ARG A 579 -2.02 6.36 12.42
C ARG A 579 -1.04 5.53 11.59
N ARG A 580 -0.33 4.59 12.20
CA ARG A 580 0.57 3.66 11.51
C ARG A 580 -0.18 2.45 10.92
N GLU A 581 -1.14 1.90 11.64
CA GLU A 581 -1.86 0.67 11.29
C GLU A 581 -2.94 0.86 10.22
N SER A 582 -3.72 1.94 10.31
CA SER A 582 -4.85 2.21 9.38
C SER A 582 -4.85 3.60 8.77
N ALA A 583 -3.99 4.51 9.25
CA ALA A 583 -4.13 5.95 9.00
C ALA A 583 -5.56 6.45 9.30
N PHE A 584 -6.11 5.97 10.42
CA PHE A 584 -7.45 6.23 10.95
C PHE A 584 -8.65 5.76 10.10
N TYR A 585 -8.45 4.83 9.14
CA TYR A 585 -9.55 4.22 8.39
C TYR A 585 -10.22 3.09 9.19
N ALA A 586 -11.48 3.29 9.60
CA ALA A 586 -12.24 2.30 10.37
C ALA A 586 -12.56 1.03 9.56
N GLY A 587 -12.79 1.14 8.25
CA GLY A 587 -12.97 -0.01 7.33
C GLY A 587 -11.70 -0.82 7.02
N ALA A 588 -10.53 -0.44 7.55
CA ALA A 588 -9.24 -1.01 7.16
C ALA A 588 -9.15 -2.54 7.39
N ARG A 589 -8.67 -3.27 6.37
CA ARG A 589 -8.43 -4.72 6.43
C ARG A 589 -7.12 -5.11 5.75
N SER A 590 -6.18 -5.68 6.50
CA SER A 590 -4.92 -6.17 5.92
C SER A 590 -5.11 -7.48 5.11
N PRO A 591 -4.16 -7.82 4.19
CA PRO A 591 -4.21 -9.08 3.45
C PRO A 591 -4.19 -10.34 4.33
N VAL A 592 -3.63 -10.25 5.55
CA VAL A 592 -3.62 -11.36 6.54
C VAL A 592 -4.84 -11.35 7.47
N GLY A 593 -5.75 -10.37 7.32
CA GLY A 593 -7.06 -10.35 7.97
C GLY A 593 -7.19 -9.53 9.25
N ALA A 594 -6.20 -8.69 9.57
CA ALA A 594 -6.26 -7.67 10.63
C ALA A 594 -7.30 -6.59 10.29
N ARG A 595 -7.88 -5.92 11.30
CA ARG A 595 -9.08 -5.07 11.11
C ARG A 595 -9.10 -3.78 11.93
N GLY A 596 -9.72 -2.75 11.34
CA GLY A 596 -10.04 -1.47 11.95
C GLY A 596 -8.84 -0.59 12.31
N LEU A 597 -9.13 0.45 13.10
CA LEU A 597 -8.20 1.56 13.38
C LEU A 597 -6.81 1.12 13.83
N MET A 598 -6.73 0.14 14.73
CA MET A 598 -5.49 -0.37 15.32
C MET A 598 -5.08 -1.75 14.76
N GLN A 599 -5.63 -2.15 13.61
CA GLN A 599 -5.39 -3.45 12.93
C GLN A 599 -5.37 -4.66 13.89
N VAL A 600 -6.41 -4.79 14.71
CA VAL A 600 -6.54 -5.92 15.63
C VAL A 600 -6.78 -7.20 14.82
N MET A 601 -5.96 -8.24 15.07
CA MET A 601 -6.16 -9.57 14.48
C MET A 601 -7.36 -10.28 15.12
N PRO A 602 -8.22 -10.98 14.36
CA PRO A 602 -9.42 -11.65 14.90
C PRO A 602 -9.15 -12.65 16.04
N ALA A 603 -7.97 -13.29 16.07
CA ALA A 603 -7.58 -14.16 17.19
C ALA A 603 -7.33 -13.35 18.47
N THR A 604 -6.48 -12.32 18.38
CA THR A 604 -6.19 -11.36 19.45
C THR A 604 -7.46 -10.66 19.93
N GLY A 605 -8.35 -10.28 19.02
CA GLY A 605 -9.63 -9.66 19.36
C GLY A 605 -10.49 -10.53 20.28
N ARG A 606 -10.58 -11.84 20.00
CA ARG A 606 -11.29 -12.80 20.86
C ARG A 606 -10.60 -13.02 22.21
N GLU A 607 -9.28 -13.14 22.21
CA GLU A 607 -8.48 -13.34 23.44
C GLU A 607 -8.61 -12.14 24.40
N VAL A 608 -8.47 -10.93 23.87
CA VAL A 608 -8.54 -9.69 24.65
C VAL A 608 -9.98 -9.36 25.06
N ALA A 609 -10.98 -9.61 24.19
CA ALA A 609 -12.38 -9.44 24.58
C ALA A 609 -12.78 -10.40 25.71
N ALA A 610 -12.30 -11.64 25.67
CA ALA A 610 -12.53 -12.63 26.74
C ALA A 610 -11.88 -12.21 28.06
N SER A 611 -10.65 -11.65 28.04
CA SER A 611 -10.00 -11.17 29.27
C SER A 611 -10.61 -9.90 29.85
N LEU A 612 -11.35 -9.12 29.05
CA LEU A 612 -12.14 -7.97 29.50
C LEU A 612 -13.60 -8.32 29.90
N GLY A 613 -14.07 -9.53 29.55
CA GLY A 613 -15.48 -9.92 29.72
C GLY A 613 -16.45 -9.25 28.73
N THR A 614 -15.96 -8.66 27.64
CA THR A 614 -16.76 -7.88 26.69
C THR A 614 -17.32 -8.74 25.55
N PRO A 615 -18.60 -8.59 25.16
CA PRO A 615 -19.13 -9.19 23.94
C PRO A 615 -18.33 -8.79 22.71
N HIS A 616 -18.04 -9.72 21.80
CA HIS A 616 -17.22 -9.45 20.63
C HIS A 616 -17.60 -10.34 19.44
N SER A 617 -17.61 -9.74 18.25
CA SER A 617 -17.69 -10.44 16.97
C SER A 617 -16.53 -10.01 16.06
N ASP A 618 -16.23 -10.86 15.08
CA ASP A 618 -15.28 -10.60 14.00
C ASP A 618 -15.57 -9.28 13.23
N SER A 619 -16.84 -8.85 13.16
CA SER A 619 -17.27 -7.59 12.52
C SER A 619 -17.19 -6.38 13.44
N ALA A 620 -17.31 -6.55 14.77
CA ALA A 620 -17.14 -5.46 15.74
C ALA A 620 -15.71 -4.87 15.75
N LEU A 621 -14.74 -5.49 15.06
CA LEU A 621 -13.43 -4.89 14.84
C LEU A 621 -13.43 -3.73 13.83
N TYR A 622 -14.53 -3.49 13.12
CA TYR A 622 -14.70 -2.30 12.28
C TYR A 622 -15.36 -1.13 13.02
N ASP A 623 -15.97 -1.37 14.19
CA ASP A 623 -16.44 -0.29 15.07
C ASP A 623 -15.27 0.42 15.73
N VAL A 624 -15.32 1.76 15.76
CA VAL A 624 -14.27 2.64 16.27
C VAL A 624 -14.03 2.42 17.77
N GLU A 625 -15.10 2.40 18.55
CA GLU A 625 -15.05 2.30 20.01
C GLU A 625 -14.52 0.92 20.43
N HIS A 626 -15.07 -0.16 19.86
CA HIS A 626 -14.69 -1.55 20.15
C HIS A 626 -13.29 -1.88 19.63
N ASN A 627 -12.86 -1.35 18.48
CA ASN A 627 -11.51 -1.56 17.98
C ASN A 627 -10.46 -0.92 18.89
N VAL A 628 -10.66 0.35 19.30
CA VAL A 628 -9.73 1.04 20.22
C VAL A 628 -9.80 0.41 21.62
N LEU A 629 -10.95 -0.09 22.08
CA LEU A 629 -11.10 -0.80 23.36
C LEU A 629 -10.18 -2.04 23.43
N LEU A 630 -10.16 -2.85 22.37
CA LEU A 630 -9.35 -4.06 22.28
C LEU A 630 -7.88 -3.75 21.94
N GLY A 631 -7.61 -2.85 21.00
CA GLY A 631 -6.24 -2.45 20.63
C GLY A 631 -5.47 -1.82 21.79
N SER A 632 -6.12 -0.93 22.55
CA SER A 632 -5.52 -0.33 23.75
C SER A 632 -5.32 -1.33 24.90
N ALA A 633 -6.23 -2.28 25.08
CA ALA A 633 -6.06 -3.36 26.05
C ALA A 633 -4.91 -4.31 25.67
N TYR A 634 -4.76 -4.64 24.38
CA TYR A 634 -3.63 -5.44 23.89
C TYR A 634 -2.29 -4.70 24.05
N TYR A 635 -2.24 -3.41 23.71
CA TYR A 635 -1.04 -2.60 23.91
C TYR A 635 -0.65 -2.49 25.39
N ARG A 636 -1.62 -2.33 26.31
CA ARG A 636 -1.40 -2.41 27.76
C ARG A 636 -0.82 -3.77 28.18
N GLN A 637 -1.41 -4.89 27.75
CA GLN A 637 -0.87 -6.23 28.04
C GLN A 637 0.57 -6.43 27.55
N LEU A 638 0.94 -5.81 26.42
CA LEU A 638 2.31 -5.85 25.90
C LEU A 638 3.26 -4.94 26.69
N LEU A 639 2.84 -3.75 27.11
CA LEU A 639 3.63 -2.90 28.01
C LEU A 639 3.88 -3.61 29.35
N ASP A 640 2.84 -4.19 29.96
CA ASP A 640 2.95 -4.89 31.24
C ASP A 640 3.86 -6.13 31.15
N ARG A 641 3.91 -6.77 29.98
CA ARG A 641 4.82 -7.90 29.67
C ARG A 641 6.30 -7.48 29.54
N TYR A 642 6.57 -6.23 29.19
CA TYR A 642 7.91 -5.70 28.96
C TYR A 642 8.25 -4.54 29.91
N ASP A 643 7.75 -4.59 31.16
CA ASP A 643 8.01 -3.63 32.23
C ASP A 643 7.76 -2.15 31.86
N SER A 644 6.74 -1.89 31.02
CA SER A 644 6.40 -0.59 30.40
C SER A 644 7.43 -0.04 29.40
N ASN A 645 8.30 -0.88 28.85
CA ASN A 645 9.13 -0.52 27.70
C ASN A 645 8.30 -0.51 26.40
N ARG A 646 8.14 0.67 25.79
CA ARG A 646 7.31 0.88 24.60
C ARG A 646 7.99 0.37 23.34
N VAL A 647 9.31 0.44 23.25
CA VAL A 647 10.10 -0.11 22.14
C VAL A 647 9.81 -1.60 21.96
N LEU A 648 9.85 -2.36 23.06
CA LEU A 648 9.54 -3.79 23.08
C LEU A 648 8.05 -4.08 22.84
N ALA A 649 7.16 -3.31 23.47
CA ALA A 649 5.71 -3.48 23.29
C ALA A 649 5.27 -3.19 21.84
N LEU A 650 5.82 -2.16 21.18
CA LEU A 650 5.53 -1.83 19.78
C LEU A 650 6.10 -2.87 18.82
N ALA A 651 7.33 -3.35 19.05
CA ALA A 651 7.89 -4.46 18.29
C ALA A 651 7.02 -5.73 18.43
N ALA A 652 6.49 -5.98 19.63
CA ALA A 652 5.63 -7.13 19.90
C ALA A 652 4.20 -6.97 19.36
N TYR A 653 3.71 -5.74 19.21
CA TYR A 653 2.40 -5.43 18.60
C TYR A 653 2.40 -5.86 17.12
N ASN A 654 3.41 -5.44 16.36
CA ASN A 654 3.55 -5.79 14.93
C ASN A 654 4.07 -7.23 14.70
N ALA A 655 5.11 -7.68 15.42
CA ALA A 655 5.78 -8.95 15.12
C ALA A 655 5.28 -10.16 15.95
N GLY A 656 4.53 -9.91 17.03
CA GLY A 656 4.14 -10.88 18.05
C GLY A 656 5.21 -11.08 19.13
N PRO A 657 4.84 -11.18 20.42
CA PRO A 657 5.80 -11.17 21.56
C PRO A 657 6.79 -12.35 21.57
N HIS A 658 6.44 -13.49 20.96
CA HIS A 658 7.38 -14.60 20.78
C HIS A 658 8.59 -14.20 19.92
N ARG A 659 8.42 -13.32 18.91
CA ARG A 659 9.55 -12.88 18.08
C ARG A 659 10.47 -11.95 18.85
N VAL A 660 9.90 -10.98 19.57
CA VAL A 660 10.66 -10.03 20.42
C VAL A 660 11.43 -10.76 21.51
N THR A 661 10.80 -11.66 22.25
CA THR A 661 11.49 -12.46 23.28
C THR A 661 12.67 -13.27 22.70
N ARG A 662 12.54 -13.78 21.46
CA ARG A 662 13.63 -14.49 20.78
C ARG A 662 14.72 -13.54 20.26
N TRP A 663 14.40 -12.29 19.93
CA TRP A 663 15.38 -11.28 19.51
C TRP A 663 16.18 -10.78 20.72
N LEU A 664 15.52 -10.50 21.86
CA LEU A 664 16.17 -10.19 23.14
C LEU A 664 17.12 -11.32 23.57
N ASN A 665 16.65 -12.57 23.58
CA ASN A 665 17.46 -13.74 23.91
C ASN A 665 18.59 -14.06 22.89
N ALA A 666 18.77 -13.24 21.85
CA ALA A 666 19.82 -13.37 20.84
C ALA A 666 20.73 -12.13 20.77
N ALA A 667 20.43 -11.07 21.50
CA ALA A 667 21.30 -9.93 21.73
C ALA A 667 22.20 -10.21 22.96
N ASP A 668 23.39 -9.62 22.98
CA ASP A 668 24.16 -9.50 24.22
C ASP A 668 23.52 -8.46 25.13
N ALA A 669 23.49 -8.72 26.45
CA ALA A 669 22.76 -7.93 27.45
C ALA A 669 23.37 -6.54 27.76
N THR A 670 23.93 -5.88 26.74
CA THR A 670 24.58 -4.56 26.74
C THR A 670 24.24 -3.75 25.49
N VAL A 671 23.35 -4.22 24.61
CA VAL A 671 23.01 -3.52 23.36
C VAL A 671 22.21 -2.24 23.64
N PRO A 672 22.64 -1.07 23.13
CA PRO A 672 21.89 0.19 23.25
C PRO A 672 20.56 0.17 22.49
N VAL A 673 19.59 0.97 22.95
CA VAL A 673 18.24 1.06 22.37
C VAL A 673 18.23 1.45 20.88
N ASP A 674 19.11 2.36 20.45
CA ASP A 674 19.18 2.82 19.05
C ASP A 674 19.77 1.74 18.13
N VAL A 675 20.79 1.02 18.62
CA VAL A 675 21.32 -0.20 17.98
C VAL A 675 20.21 -1.24 17.87
N TRP A 676 19.55 -1.61 18.97
CA TRP A 676 18.53 -2.66 18.99
C TRP A 676 17.40 -2.39 18.00
N ILE A 677 16.90 -1.16 17.95
CA ILE A 677 15.85 -0.74 17.00
C ILE A 677 16.32 -0.89 15.55
N GLU A 678 17.55 -0.48 15.21
CA GLU A 678 18.06 -0.59 13.84
C GLU A 678 18.42 -2.04 13.45
N THR A 679 18.78 -2.89 14.41
CA THR A 679 19.11 -4.31 14.16
C THR A 679 17.90 -5.25 14.15
N ILE A 680 16.68 -4.80 14.54
CA ILE A 680 15.43 -5.59 14.43
C ILE A 680 15.40 -6.35 13.08
N PRO A 681 15.45 -7.70 13.06
CA PRO A 681 15.66 -8.45 11.81
C PRO A 681 14.55 -8.31 10.77
N PHE A 682 13.37 -7.84 11.18
CA PHE A 682 12.23 -7.61 10.29
C PHE A 682 12.13 -6.13 9.94
N ARG A 683 12.49 -5.76 8.69
CA ARG A 683 12.41 -4.37 8.19
C ARG A 683 11.03 -3.73 8.39
N GLU A 684 9.95 -4.51 8.26
CA GLU A 684 8.60 -4.02 8.55
C GLU A 684 8.45 -3.57 10.01
N THR A 685 8.88 -4.42 10.96
CA THR A 685 8.82 -4.16 12.40
C THR A 685 9.76 -3.04 12.83
N ARG A 686 10.97 -2.96 12.28
CA ARG A 686 11.89 -1.83 12.49
C ARG A 686 11.23 -0.51 12.11
N ASN A 687 10.81 -0.41 10.85
CA ASN A 687 10.17 0.79 10.31
C ASN A 687 8.82 1.08 10.99
N TYR A 688 8.18 0.09 11.62
CA TYR A 688 7.00 0.27 12.47
C TYR A 688 7.35 0.95 13.80
N VAL A 689 8.32 0.41 14.55
CA VAL A 689 8.75 0.97 15.85
C VAL A 689 9.26 2.39 15.67
N GLN A 690 10.16 2.61 14.71
CA GLN A 690 10.69 3.93 14.36
C GLN A 690 9.56 4.92 14.02
N ALA A 691 8.60 4.51 13.18
CA ALA A 691 7.49 5.36 12.81
C ALA A 691 6.55 5.68 13.98
N VAL A 692 6.16 4.70 14.81
CA VAL A 692 5.20 4.95 15.91
C VAL A 692 5.81 5.84 16.99
N LEU A 693 7.09 5.68 17.31
CA LEU A 693 7.78 6.59 18.26
C LEU A 693 7.81 8.02 17.72
N ALA A 694 8.17 8.22 16.44
CA ALA A 694 8.16 9.54 15.81
C ALA A 694 6.73 10.13 15.68
N TYR A 695 5.72 9.31 15.39
CA TYR A 695 4.33 9.75 15.29
C TYR A 695 3.75 10.16 16.65
N ASN A 696 4.16 9.50 17.75
CA ASN A 696 3.79 9.89 19.11
C ASN A 696 4.28 11.31 19.43
N VAL A 697 5.53 11.61 19.10
CA VAL A 697 6.16 12.93 19.28
C VAL A 697 5.43 14.02 18.48
N VAL A 698 5.01 13.74 17.24
CA VAL A 698 4.21 14.69 16.43
C VAL A 698 2.81 14.92 17.02
N PHE A 699 2.14 13.86 17.51
CA PHE A 699 0.82 14.02 18.15
C PHE A 699 0.90 14.77 19.48
N GLN A 700 1.96 14.56 20.27
CA GLN A 700 2.22 15.36 21.48
C GLN A 700 2.33 16.85 21.10
N TYR A 701 3.18 17.19 20.13
CA TYR A 701 3.35 18.56 19.62
C TYR A 701 2.03 19.22 19.20
N GLN A 702 1.21 18.56 18.38
CA GLN A 702 -0.10 19.09 17.94
C GLN A 702 -1.11 19.31 19.07
N LEU A 703 -0.94 18.61 20.20
CA LEU A 703 -1.79 18.76 21.38
C LEU A 703 -1.27 19.80 22.37
N GLY A 704 -0.12 20.44 22.09
CA GLY A 704 0.58 21.31 23.03
C GLY A 704 1.26 20.55 24.17
N GLU A 705 1.45 19.24 24.02
CA GLU A 705 2.09 18.35 24.98
C GLU A 705 3.58 18.21 24.64
N SER A 706 4.45 18.21 25.66
CA SER A 706 5.89 17.97 25.50
C SER A 706 6.25 16.56 25.96
N GLY A 707 6.98 15.84 25.11
CA GLY A 707 7.49 14.50 25.42
C GLY A 707 8.71 14.17 24.58
N SER A 708 9.54 13.25 25.07
CA SER A 708 10.71 12.75 24.37
C SER A 708 10.39 11.47 23.58
N LEU A 709 11.14 11.25 22.49
CA LEU A 709 11.05 10.07 21.63
C LEU A 709 11.16 8.78 22.46
N LEU A 710 12.20 8.70 23.27
CA LEU A 710 12.45 7.65 24.25
C LEU A 710 12.34 8.23 25.66
N THR A 711 11.82 7.44 26.61
CA THR A 711 11.90 7.79 28.03
C THR A 711 13.32 7.54 28.55
N GLU A 712 13.67 8.17 29.67
CA GLU A 712 14.98 7.98 30.28
C GLU A 712 15.27 6.51 30.63
N ARG A 713 14.25 5.77 31.08
CA ARG A 713 14.37 4.32 31.32
C ARG A 713 14.62 3.55 30.02
N GLU A 714 13.96 3.89 28.92
CA GLU A 714 14.18 3.25 27.62
C GLU A 714 15.56 3.54 27.04
N ARG A 715 16.20 4.67 27.41
CA ARG A 715 17.60 5.00 27.07
C ARG A 715 18.62 4.30 27.96
N GLN A 716 18.32 4.10 29.25
CA GLN A 716 19.22 3.48 30.23
C GLN A 716 19.17 1.94 30.26
N LEU A 717 18.12 1.32 29.72
CA LEU A 717 18.05 -0.13 29.57
C LEU A 717 19.03 -0.63 28.50
N ALA A 718 19.71 -1.74 28.80
CA ALA A 718 20.25 -2.63 27.77
C ALA A 718 19.14 -3.56 27.26
N TYR A 719 19.26 -3.98 25.99
CA TYR A 719 18.25 -4.75 25.24
C TYR A 719 18.81 -6.09 24.74
#